data_AF-A0AA96WLI4-F1
#
_entry.id   AF-A0AA96WLI4-F1
#
_cell.length_a   1.000
_cell.length_b   1.000
_cell.length_c   1.000
_cell.angle_alpha   90.00
_cell.angle_beta   90.00
_cell.angle_gamma   90.00
#
_symmetry.space_group_name_H-M   'P 1'
#
loop_
_entity.id
_entity.type
_entity.pdbx_description
1 polymer ?
#
loop_
_entity_poly.entity_id
_entity_poly.type
_entity_poly.pdbx_seq_one_letter_code
_entity_poly.pdbx_strand_id
1 'polypeptide(L)'
;MRQWLKELFEKQYLPAVRSLQDTPEGQTVAKQWAEWMKQQWVEHGLTTLRQQAGVMQEVRNALKAIDSDHVALESMKFSTAQWIAINELSQKAVARRNEHVKLIDDPEAIVAKAVRLLESRDWAAVAAGLTVLTGRRSSEILATAEFEKQSQWSVRFTGALKRKGESQRLSFEIPTLTTADRVIAALRKLRGWVNCQGLSVRQINAKYSHAVAVACDKHFSGLVPVREGEDNLYTHLFRSVYGAIAVFWYCPPTVDADEFKAQIQGHFALLDTQGKELRRSLAAGRHYNDYKIGDGKGNLDGRQGIKLGLGGIEVIEAFERKQVAQMAETLAQLPAKKQREAKVRVWRTDVERLQRCLEQLGIVANNQPDRIGHFLDWVEHQLGSKQAEEPDADVIHLIDLVKTEQQADRTVKHDEGTPGISAKAIEAVDKTPVTSPSPEATPPLWEQLSQQMLTLTRQMSRLTEVLLSREQQTSLEPGQTQTTPSIPLQSPQMQGDEPAIGIAASTINLHTTQSKQMRGDTLKPNRSSEVALEKVNAAIDQIIAYNDAPGRVRSHRIMIGVAALKKVRVRGELCGQTAWEAVIGKANAPGSRTAEIEAHHSHYGLGLMQNRSRNTITGLPSIEDVANGRWHKTAQDSTEAEYPA
;
A
#
# COMPACT_ATOMS: atom_id res chain seq x y z
N MET A 1 18.75 8.99 -27.00
CA MET A 1 17.73 9.51 -27.92
C MET A 1 17.38 8.42 -28.93
N ARG A 2 16.20 8.41 -29.57
CA ARG A 2 15.95 7.54 -30.74
C ARG A 2 16.95 7.88 -31.86
N GLN A 3 17.36 6.92 -32.70
CA GLN A 3 18.42 7.18 -33.69
C GLN A 3 18.04 8.27 -34.70
N TRP A 4 16.88 8.16 -35.37
CA TRP A 4 16.40 9.20 -36.30
C TRP A 4 16.31 10.59 -35.64
N LEU A 5 15.83 10.65 -34.40
CA LEU A 5 15.71 11.90 -33.64
C LEU A 5 17.08 12.46 -33.26
N LYS A 6 18.06 11.59 -32.95
CA LYS A 6 19.46 11.95 -32.70
C LYS A 6 20.05 12.59 -33.96
N GLU A 7 19.83 11.99 -35.12
CA GLU A 7 20.34 12.51 -36.39
C GLU A 7 19.70 13.85 -36.76
N LEU A 8 18.38 14.03 -36.63
CA LEU A 8 17.73 15.34 -36.80
C LEU A 8 18.22 16.38 -35.79
N PHE A 9 18.41 15.97 -34.53
CA PHE A 9 18.89 16.85 -33.48
C PHE A 9 20.32 17.34 -33.75
N GLU A 10 21.26 16.41 -34.02
CA GLU A 10 22.67 16.74 -34.18
C GLU A 10 22.99 17.40 -35.53
N LYS A 11 22.32 17.02 -36.62
CA LYS A 11 22.64 17.51 -37.98
C LYS A 11 21.91 18.79 -38.37
N GLN A 12 20.74 19.08 -37.80
CA GLN A 12 19.87 20.17 -38.24
C GLN A 12 19.47 21.11 -37.10
N TYR A 13 18.79 20.59 -36.07
CA TYR A 13 18.22 21.42 -35.01
C TYR A 13 19.29 22.09 -34.14
N LEU A 14 20.24 21.32 -33.60
CA LEU A 14 21.27 21.84 -32.71
C LEU A 14 22.16 22.89 -33.40
N PRO A 15 22.70 22.67 -34.62
CA PRO A 15 23.47 23.70 -35.34
C PRO A 15 22.70 25.01 -35.51
N ALA A 16 21.39 24.94 -35.74
CA ALA A 16 20.55 26.12 -35.96
C ALA A 16 20.15 26.87 -34.68
N VAL A 17 20.14 26.21 -33.51
CA VAL A 17 19.76 26.86 -32.24
C VAL A 17 20.92 27.16 -31.29
N ARG A 18 22.08 26.50 -31.45
CA ARG A 18 23.21 26.53 -30.48
C ARG A 18 23.80 27.92 -30.22
N SER A 19 23.73 28.82 -31.20
CA SER A 19 24.27 30.19 -31.11
C SER A 19 23.21 31.24 -30.75
N LEU A 20 21.94 30.84 -30.55
CA LEU A 20 20.86 31.77 -30.23
C LEU A 20 21.05 32.33 -28.81
N GLN A 21 21.03 33.65 -28.72
CA GLN A 21 21.01 34.38 -27.45
C GLN A 21 19.57 34.64 -27.00
N ASP A 22 19.38 35.01 -25.73
CA ASP A 22 18.06 35.38 -25.19
C ASP A 22 17.67 36.82 -25.58
N THR A 23 17.43 37.03 -26.88
CA THR A 23 16.89 38.26 -27.46
C THR A 23 15.54 37.99 -28.13
N PRO A 24 14.70 39.00 -28.42
CA PRO A 24 13.43 38.80 -29.12
C PRO A 24 13.56 38.05 -30.46
N GLU A 25 14.64 38.31 -31.19
CA GLU A 25 14.99 37.63 -32.44
C GLU A 25 15.39 36.17 -32.18
N GLY A 26 16.26 35.94 -31.20
CA GLY A 26 16.67 34.59 -30.79
C GLY A 26 15.51 33.72 -30.31
N GLN A 27 14.59 34.28 -29.52
CA GLN A 27 13.35 33.64 -29.10
C GLN A 27 12.43 33.32 -30.28
N THR A 28 12.33 34.23 -31.26
CA THR A 28 11.53 34.03 -32.49
C THR A 28 12.08 32.90 -33.34
N VAL A 29 13.39 32.86 -33.59
CA VAL A 29 14.06 31.77 -34.33
C VAL A 29 13.94 30.44 -33.56
N ALA A 30 14.12 30.45 -32.24
CA ALA A 30 13.94 29.28 -31.40
C ALA A 30 12.51 28.72 -31.45
N LYS A 31 11.49 29.59 -31.58
CA LYS A 31 10.09 29.19 -31.75
C LYS A 31 9.87 28.51 -33.10
N GLN A 32 10.37 29.08 -34.20
CA GLN A 32 10.29 28.50 -35.54
C GLN A 32 10.93 27.09 -35.59
N TRP A 33 12.13 26.93 -35.03
CA TRP A 33 12.79 25.62 -34.95
C TRP A 33 12.06 24.63 -34.04
N ALA A 34 11.42 25.10 -32.97
CA ALA A 34 10.59 24.25 -32.11
C ALA A 34 9.31 23.77 -32.82
N GLU A 35 8.71 24.60 -33.68
CA GLU A 35 7.57 24.24 -34.54
C GLU A 35 7.99 23.26 -35.64
N TRP A 36 9.11 23.52 -36.33
CA TRP A 36 9.71 22.60 -37.30
C TRP A 36 9.99 21.22 -36.69
N MET A 37 10.64 21.16 -35.53
CA MET A 37 10.92 19.89 -34.84
C MET A 37 9.64 19.14 -34.44
N LYS A 38 8.57 19.85 -34.06
CA LYS A 38 7.25 19.25 -33.80
C LYS A 38 6.62 18.69 -35.08
N GLN A 39 6.78 19.37 -36.22
CA GLN A 39 6.36 18.87 -37.52
C GLN A 39 7.13 17.59 -37.93
N GLN A 40 8.45 17.56 -37.74
CA GLN A 40 9.26 16.36 -37.99
C GLN A 40 8.77 15.14 -37.19
N TRP A 41 8.27 15.32 -35.97
CA TRP A 41 7.67 14.23 -35.20
C TRP A 41 6.39 13.68 -35.84
N VAL A 42 5.55 14.56 -36.42
CA VAL A 42 4.32 14.16 -37.14
C VAL A 42 4.66 13.42 -38.43
N GLU A 43 5.67 13.90 -39.18
CA GLU A 43 6.19 13.23 -40.39
C GLU A 43 6.76 11.84 -40.08
N HIS A 44 7.39 11.66 -38.91
CA HIS A 44 7.78 10.36 -38.35
C HIS A 44 6.63 9.59 -37.64
N GLY A 45 5.37 9.92 -37.89
CA GLY A 45 4.18 9.18 -37.46
C GLY A 45 3.73 9.40 -36.01
N LEU A 46 4.30 10.38 -35.29
CA LEU A 46 3.91 10.72 -33.91
C LEU A 46 2.79 11.77 -33.93
N THR A 47 1.59 11.36 -34.31
CA THR A 47 0.44 12.25 -34.51
C THR A 47 -0.25 12.72 -33.22
N THR A 48 -0.07 12.01 -32.10
CA THR A 48 -0.69 12.37 -30.81
C THR A 48 0.27 13.08 -29.86
N LEU A 49 -0.24 14.03 -29.07
CA LEU A 49 0.53 14.73 -28.03
C LEU A 49 1.24 13.78 -27.05
N ARG A 50 0.61 12.63 -26.73
CA ARG A 50 1.18 11.62 -25.83
C ARG A 50 2.38 10.89 -26.45
N GLN A 51 2.38 10.61 -27.76
CA GLN A 51 3.54 10.08 -28.47
C GLN A 51 4.67 11.13 -28.54
N GLN A 52 4.31 12.38 -28.81
CA GLN A 52 5.25 13.50 -28.92
C GLN A 52 5.93 13.85 -27.59
N ALA A 53 5.26 13.67 -26.44
CA ALA A 53 5.80 14.03 -25.13
C ALA A 53 7.12 13.31 -24.78
N GLY A 54 7.26 12.05 -25.20
CA GLY A 54 8.50 11.30 -25.00
C GLY A 54 9.68 11.89 -25.78
N VAL A 55 9.47 12.20 -27.07
CA VAL A 55 10.53 12.76 -27.93
C VAL A 55 10.85 14.22 -27.60
N MET A 56 9.85 15.03 -27.21
CA MET A 56 10.07 16.37 -26.68
C MET A 56 10.99 16.34 -25.45
N GLN A 57 10.76 15.43 -24.50
CA GLN A 57 11.61 15.31 -23.32
C GLN A 57 13.03 14.83 -23.69
N GLU A 58 13.20 13.97 -24.70
CA GLU A 58 14.53 13.61 -25.20
C GLU A 58 15.28 14.83 -25.78
N VAL A 59 14.62 15.67 -26.59
CA VAL A 59 15.22 16.91 -27.16
C VAL A 59 15.55 17.93 -26.06
N ARG A 60 14.62 18.19 -25.13
CA ARG A 60 14.85 19.09 -23.98
C ARG A 60 16.03 18.63 -23.12
N ASN A 61 16.18 17.33 -22.89
CA ASN A 61 17.28 16.78 -22.11
C ASN A 61 18.62 16.92 -22.85
N ALA A 62 18.64 16.76 -24.18
CA ALA A 62 19.85 16.95 -24.98
C ALA A 62 20.30 18.42 -25.02
N LEU A 63 19.37 19.38 -25.14
CA LEU A 63 19.67 20.80 -24.97
C LEU A 63 20.25 21.09 -23.58
N LYS A 64 19.58 20.62 -22.51
CA LYS A 64 20.03 20.80 -21.12
C LYS A 64 21.39 20.20 -20.78
N ALA A 65 21.86 19.24 -21.57
CA ALA A 65 23.20 18.65 -21.40
C ALA A 65 24.31 19.51 -22.03
N ILE A 66 23.94 20.49 -22.86
CA ILE A 66 24.85 21.45 -23.50
C ILE A 66 24.81 22.77 -22.74
N ASP A 67 23.61 23.25 -22.44
CA ASP A 67 23.33 24.46 -21.66
C ASP A 67 21.99 24.28 -20.93
N SER A 68 22.00 24.44 -19.60
CA SER A 68 20.86 24.23 -18.72
C SER A 68 19.71 25.22 -18.94
N ASP A 69 20.05 26.43 -19.42
CA ASP A 69 19.22 27.63 -19.43
C ASP A 69 19.06 28.23 -20.86
N HIS A 70 19.55 27.49 -21.87
CA HIS A 70 19.45 27.77 -23.29
C HIS A 70 18.07 28.28 -23.75
N VAL A 71 18.01 29.42 -24.45
CA VAL A 71 16.77 30.12 -24.89
C VAL A 71 15.74 29.19 -25.54
N ALA A 72 16.17 28.27 -26.42
CA ALA A 72 15.29 27.30 -27.06
C ALA A 72 14.51 26.35 -26.11
N LEU A 73 14.89 26.25 -24.84
CA LEU A 73 14.14 25.50 -23.83
C LEU A 73 12.80 26.15 -23.49
N GLU A 74 12.62 27.45 -23.71
CA GLU A 74 11.32 28.10 -23.47
C GLU A 74 10.33 27.81 -24.61
N SER A 75 10.80 27.76 -25.85
CA SER A 75 10.01 27.40 -27.04
C SER A 75 9.77 25.89 -27.19
N MET A 76 10.74 25.06 -26.78
CA MET A 76 10.68 23.58 -26.89
C MET A 76 9.82 22.93 -25.79
N LYS A 77 8.61 23.45 -25.57
CA LYS A 77 7.61 22.89 -24.64
C LYS A 77 6.23 22.76 -25.29
N PHE A 78 5.32 22.07 -24.61
CA PHE A 78 3.89 22.13 -24.87
C PHE A 78 3.26 23.35 -24.18
N SER A 79 2.20 23.89 -24.76
CA SER A 79 1.34 24.87 -24.10
C SER A 79 0.63 24.26 -22.88
N THR A 80 0.12 25.12 -21.99
CA THR A 80 -0.67 24.69 -20.82
C THR A 80 -1.86 23.83 -21.22
N ALA A 81 -2.58 24.19 -22.30
CA ALA A 81 -3.71 23.42 -22.82
C ALA A 81 -3.29 22.02 -23.32
N GLN A 82 -2.17 21.92 -24.05
CA GLN A 82 -1.61 20.64 -24.49
C GLN A 82 -1.14 19.79 -23.30
N TRP A 83 -0.52 20.39 -22.28
CA TRP A 83 -0.15 19.69 -21.04
C TRP A 83 -1.37 19.18 -20.26
N ILE A 84 -2.45 19.97 -20.20
CA ILE A 84 -3.73 19.52 -19.62
C ILE A 84 -4.24 18.31 -20.41
N ALA A 85 -4.32 18.38 -21.74
CA ALA A 85 -4.81 17.28 -22.58
C ALA A 85 -3.96 15.99 -22.45
N ILE A 86 -2.64 16.10 -22.36
CA ILE A 86 -1.73 14.95 -22.12
C ILE A 86 -2.02 14.29 -20.76
N ASN A 87 -2.24 15.10 -19.72
CA ASN A 87 -2.40 14.61 -18.37
C ASN A 87 -3.85 14.19 -18.04
N GLU A 88 -4.86 14.76 -18.70
CA GLU A 88 -6.28 14.55 -18.40
C GLU A 88 -6.67 13.07 -18.52
N LEU A 89 -6.22 12.37 -19.57
CA LEU A 89 -6.47 10.93 -19.73
C LEU A 89 -5.83 10.11 -18.61
N SER A 90 -4.62 10.49 -18.17
CA SER A 90 -3.92 9.83 -17.06
C SER A 90 -4.65 10.07 -15.74
N GLN A 91 -5.07 11.31 -15.47
CA GLN A 91 -5.82 11.67 -14.27
C GLN A 91 -7.20 11.00 -14.22
N LYS A 92 -7.93 10.94 -15.34
CA LYS A 92 -9.21 10.20 -15.45
C LYS A 92 -9.02 8.70 -15.21
N ALA A 93 -7.98 8.08 -15.77
CA ALA A 93 -7.68 6.67 -15.50
C ALA A 93 -7.34 6.42 -14.03
N VAL A 94 -6.58 7.32 -13.39
CA VAL A 94 -6.26 7.24 -11.95
C VAL A 94 -7.50 7.45 -11.07
N ALA A 95 -8.39 8.38 -11.43
CA ALA A 95 -9.67 8.60 -10.75
C ALA A 95 -10.53 7.33 -10.81
N ARG A 96 -10.80 6.80 -12.02
CA ARG A 96 -11.58 5.58 -12.22
C ARG A 96 -11.05 4.39 -11.39
N ARG A 97 -9.73 4.17 -11.35
CA ARG A 97 -9.14 3.08 -10.55
C ARG A 97 -9.27 3.28 -9.05
N ASN A 98 -9.25 4.53 -8.57
CA ASN A 98 -9.49 4.86 -7.16
C ASN A 98 -11.00 4.84 -6.79
N GLU A 99 -11.89 4.90 -7.78
CA GLU A 99 -13.33 4.64 -7.63
C GLU A 99 -13.63 3.13 -7.64
N HIS A 100 -12.84 2.33 -8.37
CA HIS A 100 -13.03 0.89 -8.59
C HIS A 100 -11.89 0.04 -7.97
N VAL A 101 -11.52 0.38 -6.74
CA VAL A 101 -10.49 -0.32 -5.93
C VAL A 101 -10.79 -1.82 -5.85
N LYS A 102 -9.78 -2.67 -6.06
CA LYS A 102 -9.92 -4.13 -5.95
C LYS A 102 -9.58 -4.60 -4.54
N LEU A 103 -10.27 -5.64 -4.07
CA LEU A 103 -10.03 -6.26 -2.76
C LEU A 103 -9.09 -7.45 -2.91
N ILE A 104 -8.13 -7.56 -2.00
CA ILE A 104 -7.23 -8.72 -1.86
C ILE A 104 -7.75 -9.55 -0.69
N ASP A 105 -8.33 -10.71 -0.97
CA ASP A 105 -8.94 -11.56 0.05
C ASP A 105 -7.91 -12.38 0.85
N ASP A 106 -6.84 -12.85 0.19
CA ASP A 106 -5.77 -13.62 0.84
C ASP A 106 -4.39 -12.96 0.65
N PRO A 107 -4.01 -12.02 1.55
CA PRO A 107 -2.68 -11.41 1.54
C PRO A 107 -1.57 -12.40 1.93
N GLU A 108 -1.87 -13.45 2.69
CA GLU A 108 -0.87 -14.45 3.11
C GLU A 108 -0.47 -15.35 1.93
N ALA A 109 -1.40 -15.79 1.09
CA ALA A 109 -1.09 -16.60 -0.10
C ALA A 109 -0.21 -15.84 -1.11
N ILE A 110 -0.44 -14.53 -1.28
CA ILE A 110 0.42 -13.66 -2.12
C ILE A 110 1.85 -13.66 -1.55
N VAL A 111 2.01 -13.43 -0.25
CA VAL A 111 3.32 -13.36 0.41
C VAL A 111 4.00 -14.74 0.43
N ALA A 112 3.28 -15.81 0.75
CA ALA A 112 3.79 -17.18 0.73
C ALA A 112 4.18 -17.65 -0.68
N LYS A 113 3.49 -17.18 -1.74
CA LYS A 113 3.96 -17.35 -3.12
C LYS A 113 5.27 -16.59 -3.33
N ALA A 114 5.32 -15.29 -2.99
CA ALA A 114 6.49 -14.46 -3.21
C ALA A 114 7.74 -14.94 -2.45
N VAL A 115 7.58 -15.44 -1.22
CA VAL A 115 8.66 -16.09 -0.43
C VAL A 115 9.18 -17.33 -1.14
N ARG A 116 8.31 -18.21 -1.65
CA ARG A 116 8.74 -19.39 -2.44
C ARG A 116 9.50 -19.00 -3.71
N LEU A 117 9.20 -17.86 -4.33
CA LEU A 117 9.93 -17.41 -5.52
C LEU A 117 11.37 -17.00 -5.23
N LEU A 118 11.74 -16.64 -3.98
CA LEU A 118 13.13 -16.32 -3.63
C LEU A 118 14.07 -17.53 -3.78
N GLU A 119 13.53 -18.74 -3.59
CA GLU A 119 14.26 -20.00 -3.77
C GLU A 119 14.24 -20.53 -5.21
N SER A 120 13.54 -19.86 -6.12
CA SER A 120 13.54 -20.21 -7.54
C SER A 120 14.96 -20.21 -8.13
N ARG A 121 15.15 -21.05 -9.15
CA ARG A 121 16.34 -21.05 -10.03
C ARG A 121 16.20 -20.07 -11.21
N ASP A 122 15.00 -19.53 -11.42
CA ASP A 122 14.75 -18.46 -12.38
C ASP A 122 14.94 -17.08 -11.73
N TRP A 123 15.85 -16.28 -12.29
CA TRP A 123 16.15 -14.93 -11.83
C TRP A 123 14.94 -14.00 -11.95
N ALA A 124 14.08 -14.18 -12.96
CA ALA A 124 12.92 -13.33 -13.17
C ALA A 124 11.86 -13.58 -12.08
N ALA A 125 11.63 -14.84 -11.71
CA ALA A 125 10.83 -15.22 -10.55
C ALA A 125 11.38 -14.64 -9.23
N VAL A 126 12.69 -14.71 -8.97
CA VAL A 126 13.29 -14.09 -7.76
C VAL A 126 13.07 -12.57 -7.75
N ALA A 127 13.26 -11.89 -8.89
CA ALA A 127 13.02 -10.45 -9.03
C ALA A 127 11.53 -10.08 -8.83
N ALA A 128 10.60 -10.91 -9.30
CA ALA A 128 9.17 -10.75 -9.05
C ALA A 128 8.86 -10.90 -7.55
N GLY A 129 9.36 -11.96 -6.88
CA GLY A 129 9.22 -12.16 -5.44
C GLY A 129 9.73 -10.97 -4.62
N LEU A 130 10.95 -10.50 -4.89
CA LEU A 130 11.52 -9.31 -4.24
C LEU A 130 10.69 -8.03 -4.48
N THR A 131 10.10 -7.87 -5.65
CA THR A 131 9.19 -6.74 -5.97
C THR A 131 7.96 -6.76 -5.06
N VAL A 132 7.33 -7.92 -4.85
CA VAL A 132 6.18 -8.07 -3.94
C VAL A 132 6.57 -7.82 -2.49
N LEU A 133 7.67 -8.41 -2.02
CA LEU A 133 8.04 -8.43 -0.60
C LEU A 133 8.58 -7.09 -0.08
N THR A 134 8.92 -6.15 -0.98
CA THR A 134 9.56 -4.86 -0.63
C THR A 134 8.89 -3.63 -1.27
N GLY A 135 8.00 -3.82 -2.25
CA GLY A 135 7.42 -2.73 -3.04
C GLY A 135 8.48 -1.84 -3.73
N ARG A 136 9.67 -2.36 -4.05
CA ARG A 136 10.64 -1.65 -4.89
C ARG A 136 10.33 -1.88 -6.36
N ARG A 137 10.78 -0.98 -7.24
CA ARG A 137 10.64 -1.12 -8.70
C ARG A 137 11.62 -2.19 -9.19
N SER A 138 11.34 -2.89 -10.29
CA SER A 138 12.28 -3.91 -10.80
C SER A 138 13.66 -3.33 -11.11
N SER A 139 13.75 -2.13 -11.67
CA SER A 139 15.04 -1.45 -11.91
C SER A 139 15.76 -1.00 -10.63
N GLU A 140 15.03 -0.83 -9.52
CA GLU A 140 15.66 -0.63 -8.21
C GLU A 140 16.24 -1.97 -7.72
N ILE A 141 15.42 -3.03 -7.65
CA ILE A 141 15.87 -4.38 -7.27
C ILE A 141 17.09 -4.84 -8.10
N LEU A 142 17.00 -4.77 -9.43
CA LEU A 142 18.02 -5.28 -10.34
C LEU A 142 19.35 -4.49 -10.31
N ALA A 143 19.34 -3.21 -9.92
CA ALA A 143 20.53 -2.36 -10.07
C ALA A 143 20.86 -1.42 -8.89
N THR A 144 19.90 -0.64 -8.38
CA THR A 144 20.24 0.49 -7.47
C THR A 144 19.91 0.27 -6.01
N ALA A 145 19.02 -0.66 -5.67
CA ALA A 145 18.58 -0.89 -4.30
C ALA A 145 19.73 -1.38 -3.41
N GLU A 146 19.94 -0.77 -2.25
CA GLU A 146 20.71 -1.38 -1.17
C GLU A 146 19.75 -1.62 -0.01
N PHE A 147 19.88 -2.78 0.62
CA PHE A 147 19.12 -3.18 1.80
C PHE A 147 20.11 -3.51 2.91
N GLU A 148 20.10 -2.68 3.95
CA GLU A 148 20.77 -2.92 5.22
C GLU A 148 19.71 -3.36 6.24
N LYS A 149 20.00 -4.37 7.06
CA LYS A 149 19.06 -4.86 8.08
C LYS A 149 18.80 -3.77 9.12
N GLN A 150 17.56 -3.60 9.56
CA GLN A 150 17.21 -2.73 10.70
C GLN A 150 16.60 -3.56 11.82
N SER A 151 15.53 -4.30 11.52
CA SER A 151 14.96 -5.31 12.41
C SER A 151 14.94 -6.69 11.75
N GLN A 152 14.28 -7.67 12.38
CA GLN A 152 13.96 -8.94 11.72
C GLN A 152 13.02 -8.76 10.51
N TRP A 153 12.20 -7.70 10.48
CA TRP A 153 11.10 -7.49 9.52
C TRP A 153 11.19 -6.16 8.77
N SER A 154 12.34 -5.48 8.81
CA SER A 154 12.55 -4.21 8.13
C SER A 154 13.99 -4.02 7.66
N VAL A 155 14.15 -3.22 6.62
CA VAL A 155 15.45 -2.84 6.03
C VAL A 155 15.53 -1.34 5.81
N ARG A 156 16.73 -0.78 5.99
CA ARG A 156 17.07 0.56 5.50
C ARG A 156 17.34 0.44 4.01
N PHE A 157 16.51 1.11 3.23
CA PHE A 157 16.56 1.11 1.77
C PHE A 157 17.23 2.37 1.25
N THR A 158 18.22 2.21 0.38
CA THR A 158 18.82 3.31 -0.38
C THR A 158 18.77 3.03 -1.89
N GLY A 159 18.98 4.07 -2.71
CA GLY A 159 19.02 3.94 -4.18
C GLY A 159 17.65 4.02 -4.85
N ALA A 160 16.72 4.76 -4.25
CA ALA A 160 15.42 5.08 -4.84
C ALA A 160 15.55 5.83 -6.18
N LEU A 161 14.79 5.40 -7.19
CA LEU A 161 14.76 6.07 -8.50
C LEU A 161 13.71 7.19 -8.55
N LYS A 162 13.81 8.03 -9.60
CA LYS A 162 12.95 9.20 -9.88
C LYS A 162 13.10 10.38 -8.90
N ARG A 163 14.24 10.48 -8.20
CA ARG A 163 14.66 11.70 -7.47
C ARG A 163 15.20 12.71 -8.50
N LYS A 164 14.60 13.91 -8.59
CA LYS A 164 14.99 14.96 -9.55
C LYS A 164 15.39 16.22 -8.78
N GLY A 165 16.57 16.78 -9.07
CA GLY A 165 17.04 18.00 -8.42
C GLY A 165 17.47 17.83 -6.96
N GLU A 166 17.67 16.59 -6.51
CA GLU A 166 18.09 16.28 -5.14
C GLU A 166 19.55 15.85 -5.12
N SER A 167 20.34 16.48 -4.26
CA SER A 167 21.76 16.14 -4.05
C SER A 167 21.97 15.02 -3.02
N GLN A 168 21.02 14.83 -2.09
CA GLN A 168 21.14 13.81 -1.04
C GLN A 168 20.62 12.45 -1.51
N ARG A 169 21.42 11.39 -1.27
CA ARG A 169 20.97 10.01 -1.46
C ARG A 169 19.89 9.69 -0.42
N LEU A 170 18.64 9.54 -0.88
CA LEU A 170 17.53 9.15 -0.02
C LEU A 170 17.79 7.77 0.61
N SER A 171 17.74 7.71 1.94
CA SER A 171 17.85 6.52 2.78
C SER A 171 16.73 6.54 3.81
N PHE A 172 15.97 5.45 3.93
CA PHE A 172 14.83 5.34 4.84
C PHE A 172 14.46 3.88 5.11
N GLU A 173 13.88 3.62 6.27
CA GLU A 173 13.39 2.29 6.62
C GLU A 173 12.11 1.93 5.85
N ILE A 174 12.02 0.66 5.43
CA ILE A 174 10.82 0.02 4.91
C ILE A 174 10.61 -1.33 5.60
N PRO A 175 9.36 -1.74 5.91
CA PRO A 175 9.07 -3.10 6.33
C PRO A 175 9.23 -4.08 5.15
N THR A 176 9.51 -5.34 5.45
CA THR A 176 9.59 -6.43 4.49
C THR A 176 8.53 -7.47 4.82
N LEU A 177 7.78 -7.96 3.81
CA LEU A 177 6.68 -8.93 4.04
C LEU A 177 7.18 -10.34 4.43
N THR A 178 8.50 -10.54 4.51
CA THR A 178 9.20 -11.70 5.05
C THR A 178 10.40 -11.19 5.86
N THR A 179 11.13 -12.07 6.55
CA THR A 179 12.34 -11.66 7.28
C THR A 179 13.37 -10.95 6.40
N ALA A 180 14.00 -9.91 6.95
CA ALA A 180 14.97 -9.05 6.28
C ALA A 180 16.14 -9.83 5.68
N ASP A 181 16.62 -10.86 6.40
CA ASP A 181 17.72 -11.72 5.97
C ASP A 181 17.42 -12.45 4.66
N ARG A 182 16.18 -12.95 4.48
CA ARG A 182 15.74 -13.60 3.23
C ARG A 182 15.73 -12.62 2.06
N VAL A 183 15.25 -11.39 2.28
CA VAL A 183 15.24 -10.32 1.26
C VAL A 183 16.68 -9.94 0.85
N ILE A 184 17.57 -9.74 1.82
CA ILE A 184 18.97 -9.36 1.58
C ILE A 184 19.73 -10.49 0.87
N ALA A 185 19.56 -11.74 1.30
CA ALA A 185 20.17 -12.91 0.67
C ALA A 185 19.69 -13.10 -0.78
N ALA A 186 18.38 -13.01 -1.01
CA ALA A 186 17.81 -13.14 -2.35
C ALA A 186 18.20 -11.98 -3.29
N LEU A 187 18.33 -10.75 -2.78
CA LEU A 187 18.85 -9.62 -3.57
C LEU A 187 20.30 -9.88 -4.02
N ARG A 188 21.16 -10.39 -3.11
CA ARG A 188 22.54 -10.76 -3.42
C ARG A 188 22.61 -11.88 -4.47
N LYS A 189 21.82 -12.93 -4.29
CA LYS A 189 21.66 -14.06 -5.23
C LYS A 189 21.26 -13.58 -6.63
N LEU A 190 20.23 -12.75 -6.72
CA LEU A 190 19.73 -12.17 -7.98
C LEU A 190 20.81 -11.34 -8.70
N ARG A 191 21.58 -10.54 -7.97
CA ARG A 191 22.66 -9.71 -8.55
C ARG A 191 23.88 -10.51 -9.01
N GLY A 192 24.08 -11.72 -8.48
CA GLY A 192 25.04 -12.67 -9.02
C GLY A 192 24.66 -13.20 -10.40
N TRP A 193 23.35 -13.20 -10.75
CA TRP A 193 22.86 -13.67 -12.05
C TRP A 193 22.68 -12.56 -13.09
N VAL A 194 22.28 -11.36 -12.65
CA VAL A 194 21.90 -10.27 -13.57
C VAL A 194 22.96 -9.16 -13.58
N ASN A 195 23.79 -9.14 -14.63
CA ASN A 195 24.74 -8.04 -14.82
C ASN A 195 24.02 -6.76 -15.31
N CYS A 196 24.02 -5.73 -14.46
CA CYS A 196 23.53 -4.38 -14.74
C CYS A 196 24.65 -3.32 -14.81
N GLN A 197 25.93 -3.71 -14.69
CA GLN A 197 27.07 -2.79 -14.67
C GLN A 197 27.17 -2.02 -15.99
N GLY A 198 27.39 -0.69 -15.90
CA GLY A 198 27.46 0.19 -17.06
C GLY A 198 26.13 0.44 -17.81
N LEU A 199 25.03 -0.21 -17.41
CA LEU A 199 23.73 -0.01 -18.05
C LEU A 199 22.95 1.14 -17.39
N SER A 200 22.44 2.05 -18.22
CA SER A 200 21.44 3.03 -17.76
C SER A 200 20.13 2.35 -17.37
N VAL A 201 19.34 3.00 -16.50
CA VAL A 201 17.98 2.55 -16.11
C VAL A 201 17.10 2.23 -17.34
N ARG A 202 17.27 2.97 -18.45
CA ARG A 202 16.56 2.70 -19.72
C ARG A 202 16.98 1.36 -20.34
N GLN A 203 18.28 1.06 -20.38
CA GLN A 203 18.81 -0.20 -20.90
C GLN A 203 18.44 -1.38 -20.00
N ILE A 204 18.53 -1.22 -18.67
CA ILE A 204 18.08 -2.21 -17.68
C ILE A 204 16.60 -2.54 -17.93
N ASN A 205 15.74 -1.51 -18.05
CA ASN A 205 14.33 -1.73 -18.29
C ASN A 205 14.07 -2.42 -19.63
N ALA A 206 14.72 -1.99 -20.72
CA ALA A 206 14.57 -2.60 -22.04
C ALA A 206 15.02 -4.07 -22.09
N LYS A 207 16.09 -4.43 -21.34
CA LYS A 207 16.67 -5.77 -21.34
C LYS A 207 15.94 -6.75 -20.41
N TYR A 208 15.46 -6.30 -19.25
CA TYR A 208 15.02 -7.20 -18.18
C TYR A 208 13.54 -7.06 -17.78
N SER A 209 12.86 -5.94 -18.06
CA SER A 209 11.50 -5.72 -17.53
C SER A 209 10.46 -6.73 -18.02
N HIS A 210 10.57 -7.16 -19.28
CA HIS A 210 9.59 -8.07 -19.87
C HIS A 210 9.61 -9.44 -19.20
N ALA A 211 10.79 -10.02 -18.95
CA ALA A 211 10.92 -11.29 -18.25
C ALA A 211 10.35 -11.22 -16.82
N VAL A 212 10.59 -10.11 -16.09
CA VAL A 212 10.01 -9.89 -14.76
C VAL A 212 8.48 -9.73 -14.82
N ALA A 213 7.94 -9.08 -15.85
CA ALA A 213 6.49 -8.99 -16.07
C ALA A 213 5.86 -10.37 -16.32
N VAL A 214 6.44 -11.18 -17.22
CA VAL A 214 5.96 -12.54 -17.50
C VAL A 214 6.03 -13.44 -16.25
N ALA A 215 7.09 -13.32 -15.44
CA ALA A 215 7.20 -14.04 -14.17
C ALA A 215 6.14 -13.59 -13.15
N CYS A 216 5.85 -12.28 -13.08
CA CYS A 216 4.74 -11.75 -12.29
C CYS A 216 3.38 -12.34 -12.71
N ASP A 217 3.05 -12.26 -14.00
CA ASP A 217 1.78 -12.74 -14.55
C ASP A 217 1.59 -14.25 -14.31
N LYS A 218 2.65 -15.03 -14.56
CA LYS A 218 2.69 -16.49 -14.35
C LYS A 218 2.44 -16.90 -12.89
N HIS A 219 2.90 -16.13 -11.91
CA HIS A 219 2.90 -16.57 -10.51
C HIS A 219 1.77 -15.98 -9.65
N PHE A 220 1.15 -14.87 -10.07
CA PHE A 220 0.22 -14.10 -9.24
C PHE A 220 -1.15 -13.81 -9.88
N SER A 221 -1.38 -14.14 -11.15
CA SER A 221 -2.68 -13.91 -11.83
C SER A 221 -3.89 -14.56 -11.14
N GLY A 222 -3.70 -15.71 -10.50
CA GLY A 222 -4.74 -16.36 -9.68
C GLY A 222 -4.81 -15.88 -8.22
N LEU A 223 -4.00 -14.89 -7.81
CA LEU A 223 -3.92 -14.40 -6.43
C LEU A 223 -4.17 -12.89 -6.29
N VAL A 224 -3.91 -12.12 -7.36
CA VAL A 224 -4.11 -10.66 -7.39
C VAL A 224 -5.18 -10.32 -8.42
N PRO A 225 -6.28 -9.66 -8.04
CA PRO A 225 -7.32 -9.26 -8.98
C PRO A 225 -6.76 -8.37 -10.10
N VAL A 226 -7.23 -8.60 -11.32
CA VAL A 226 -6.79 -7.86 -12.51
C VAL A 226 -7.18 -6.38 -12.41
N ARG A 227 -6.26 -5.50 -12.83
CA ARG A 227 -6.44 -4.05 -12.83
C ARG A 227 -7.28 -3.61 -14.03
N GLU A 228 -8.11 -2.57 -13.86
CA GLU A 228 -8.85 -2.01 -14.98
C GLU A 228 -7.95 -1.25 -15.98
N GLY A 229 -7.82 -1.82 -17.17
CA GLY A 229 -7.23 -1.17 -18.35
C GLY A 229 -5.73 -1.39 -18.56
N GLU A 230 -5.12 -2.39 -17.91
CA GLU A 230 -3.77 -2.88 -18.21
C GLU A 230 -3.74 -4.42 -18.14
N ASP A 231 -3.13 -5.06 -19.14
CA ASP A 231 -3.12 -6.53 -19.29
C ASP A 231 -2.01 -7.26 -18.51
N ASN A 232 -1.13 -6.54 -17.79
CA ASN A 232 -0.03 -7.16 -17.03
C ASN A 232 0.10 -6.67 -15.58
N LEU A 233 0.54 -7.58 -14.70
CA LEU A 233 0.75 -7.37 -13.27
C LEU A 233 2.09 -6.69 -12.98
N TYR A 234 2.55 -5.79 -13.86
CA TYR A 234 3.92 -5.30 -13.79
C TYR A 234 4.15 -4.25 -12.69
N THR A 235 5.28 -4.39 -11.96
CA THR A 235 5.89 -3.58 -10.87
C THR A 235 5.15 -2.40 -10.23
N HIS A 236 4.56 -1.50 -11.00
CA HIS A 236 3.65 -0.48 -10.48
C HIS A 236 2.48 -1.11 -9.71
N LEU A 237 1.96 -2.24 -10.19
CA LEU A 237 0.90 -2.99 -9.53
C LEU A 237 1.35 -3.56 -8.18
N PHE A 238 2.48 -4.26 -8.15
CA PHE A 238 2.98 -4.87 -6.91
C PHE A 238 3.45 -3.85 -5.87
N ARG A 239 3.76 -2.61 -6.27
CA ARG A 239 3.90 -1.49 -5.31
C ARG A 239 2.59 -1.12 -4.62
N SER A 240 1.47 -1.21 -5.31
CA SER A 240 0.13 -1.00 -4.76
C SER A 240 -0.27 -2.18 -3.85
N VAL A 241 -0.05 -3.43 -4.30
CA VAL A 241 -0.28 -4.67 -3.51
C VAL A 241 0.56 -4.67 -2.22
N TYR A 242 1.88 -4.45 -2.32
CA TYR A 242 2.76 -4.29 -1.16
C TYR A 242 2.26 -3.17 -0.24
N GLY A 243 1.85 -2.02 -0.79
CA GLY A 243 1.33 -0.90 0.00
C GLY A 243 0.03 -1.22 0.75
N ALA A 244 -0.83 -2.07 0.19
CA ALA A 244 -2.04 -2.55 0.87
C ALA A 244 -1.70 -3.54 2.00
N ILE A 245 -0.88 -4.56 1.72
CA ILE A 245 -0.48 -5.58 2.71
C ILE A 245 0.34 -4.95 3.84
N ALA A 246 1.28 -4.05 3.53
CA ALA A 246 2.11 -3.38 4.53
C ALA A 246 1.31 -2.45 5.44
N VAL A 247 0.25 -1.79 4.93
CA VAL A 247 -0.67 -1.04 5.80
C VAL A 247 -1.43 -1.98 6.74
N PHE A 248 -2.00 -3.05 6.19
CA PHE A 248 -2.77 -4.02 6.95
C PHE A 248 -1.94 -4.69 8.06
N TRP A 249 -0.68 -5.04 7.78
CA TRP A 249 0.19 -5.74 8.74
C TRP A 249 0.99 -4.81 9.66
N TYR A 250 1.43 -3.64 9.20
CA TYR A 250 2.48 -2.85 9.88
C TYR A 250 2.15 -1.37 10.10
N CYS A 251 1.06 -0.82 9.55
CA CYS A 251 0.70 0.58 9.82
C CYS A 251 0.12 0.71 11.23
N PRO A 252 0.68 1.54 12.13
CA PRO A 252 0.11 1.73 13.45
C PRO A 252 -1.30 2.35 13.34
N PRO A 253 -2.27 1.96 14.19
CA PRO A 253 -3.65 2.44 14.10
C PRO A 253 -3.80 3.96 14.36
N THR A 254 -2.75 4.63 14.86
CA THR A 254 -2.68 6.08 15.06
C THR A 254 -2.08 6.84 13.88
N VAL A 255 -1.70 6.15 12.80
CA VAL A 255 -1.05 6.73 11.61
C VAL A 255 -1.99 6.61 10.42
N ASP A 256 -2.11 7.69 9.64
CA ASP A 256 -2.88 7.67 8.40
C ASP A 256 -2.23 6.74 7.35
N ALA A 257 -3.07 5.98 6.64
CA ALA A 257 -2.60 4.97 5.69
C ALA A 257 -1.86 5.58 4.47
N ASP A 258 -2.24 6.78 4.01
CA ASP A 258 -1.54 7.46 2.91
C ASP A 258 -0.21 8.07 3.39
N GLU A 259 -0.12 8.55 4.64
CA GLU A 259 1.16 8.93 5.29
C GLU A 259 2.11 7.74 5.42
N PHE A 260 1.62 6.58 5.88
CA PHE A 260 2.40 5.35 5.99
C PHE A 260 2.87 4.86 4.61
N LYS A 261 1.97 4.81 3.62
CA LYS A 261 2.31 4.48 2.23
C LYS A 261 3.35 5.45 1.68
N ALA A 262 3.20 6.76 1.86
CA ALA A 262 4.15 7.76 1.36
C ALA A 262 5.55 7.56 1.93
N GLN A 263 5.66 7.24 3.22
CA GLN A 263 6.92 6.86 3.87
C GLN A 263 7.54 5.63 3.19
N ILE A 264 6.88 4.47 3.25
CA ILE A 264 7.47 3.20 2.78
C ILE A 264 7.70 3.20 1.26
N GLN A 265 6.94 3.99 0.50
CA GLN A 265 7.10 4.12 -0.95
C GLN A 265 8.20 5.12 -1.35
N GLY A 266 8.73 5.92 -0.42
CA GLY A 266 9.76 6.92 -0.71
C GLY A 266 9.24 8.16 -1.45
N HIS A 267 7.99 8.53 -1.20
CA HIS A 267 7.37 9.72 -1.79
C HIS A 267 7.74 10.95 -0.96
N PHE A 268 8.97 11.42 -1.11
CA PHE A 268 9.42 12.69 -0.54
C PHE A 268 9.60 13.75 -1.63
N ALA A 269 9.26 15.00 -1.33
CA ALA A 269 9.50 16.17 -2.15
C ALA A 269 10.17 17.27 -1.30
N LEU A 270 10.98 18.12 -1.94
CA LEU A 270 11.37 19.40 -1.37
C LEU A 270 10.15 20.32 -1.46
N LEU A 271 9.64 20.79 -0.32
CA LEU A 271 8.45 21.66 -0.27
C LEU A 271 8.80 23.15 -0.26
N ASP A 272 10.08 23.48 -0.21
CA ASP A 272 10.61 24.84 -0.25
C ASP A 272 11.93 24.85 -1.04
N THR A 273 12.18 25.94 -1.76
CA THR A 273 13.44 26.26 -2.43
C THR A 273 14.57 26.65 -1.46
N GLN A 274 14.25 27.12 -0.25
CA GLN A 274 15.24 27.48 0.77
C GLN A 274 15.50 26.31 1.75
N GLY A 275 14.47 25.55 2.10
CA GLY A 275 14.57 24.34 2.91
C GLY A 275 15.12 23.11 2.17
N LYS A 276 16.34 22.68 2.49
CA LYS A 276 16.94 21.41 2.02
C LYS A 276 16.27 20.14 2.58
N GLU A 277 15.20 20.27 3.37
CA GLU A 277 14.53 19.17 4.05
C GLU A 277 13.50 18.47 3.14
N LEU A 278 13.67 17.16 2.99
CA LEU A 278 12.75 16.29 2.24
C LEU A 278 11.53 15.94 3.09
N ARG A 279 10.33 16.35 2.64
CA ARG A 279 9.05 16.09 3.32
C ARG A 279 8.17 15.14 2.51
N ARG A 280 7.29 14.39 3.18
CA ARG A 280 6.40 13.42 2.51
C ARG A 280 5.41 14.11 1.57
N SER A 281 5.12 13.46 0.43
CA SER A 281 4.27 13.96 -0.64
C SER A 281 3.13 12.99 -0.93
N LEU A 282 1.95 13.31 -0.40
CA LEU A 282 0.75 12.45 -0.50
C LEU A 282 0.17 12.40 -1.92
N ALA A 283 0.41 13.42 -2.75
CA ALA A 283 -0.10 13.48 -4.12
C ALA A 283 0.34 12.27 -4.98
N ALA A 284 1.54 11.74 -4.76
CA ALA A 284 2.05 10.54 -5.44
C ALA A 284 1.37 9.24 -4.97
N GLY A 285 0.80 9.21 -3.75
CA GLY A 285 0.12 8.04 -3.17
C GLY A 285 -1.12 7.61 -3.96
N ARG A 286 -1.84 8.56 -4.57
CA ARG A 286 -3.05 8.30 -5.40
C ARG A 286 -2.83 7.34 -6.58
N HIS A 287 -1.58 7.11 -6.99
CA HIS A 287 -1.24 6.15 -8.05
C HIS A 287 -1.06 4.71 -7.56
N TYR A 288 -1.15 4.47 -6.24
CA TYR A 288 -0.89 3.18 -5.59
C TYR A 288 -2.03 2.73 -4.65
N ASN A 289 -3.21 3.35 -4.78
CA ASN A 289 -4.41 3.03 -4.01
C ASN A 289 -5.38 2.11 -4.80
N ASP A 290 -4.88 1.41 -5.82
CA ASP A 290 -5.66 0.45 -6.63
C ASP A 290 -6.19 -0.76 -5.84
N TYR A 291 -5.58 -1.08 -4.68
CA TYR A 291 -5.92 -2.23 -3.85
C TYR A 291 -6.14 -1.88 -2.38
N LYS A 292 -7.03 -2.65 -1.74
CA LYS A 292 -7.19 -2.77 -0.28
C LYS A 292 -7.36 -4.24 0.11
N ILE A 293 -7.30 -4.56 1.40
CA ILE A 293 -7.52 -5.94 1.90
C ILE A 293 -9.02 -6.18 2.08
N GLY A 294 -9.50 -7.36 1.66
CA GLY A 294 -10.88 -7.79 1.84
C GLY A 294 -11.08 -8.53 3.16
N ASP A 295 -12.32 -8.58 3.65
CA ASP A 295 -12.72 -9.41 4.81
C ASP A 295 -13.03 -10.88 4.44
N GLY A 296 -12.77 -11.28 3.19
CA GLY A 296 -13.15 -12.57 2.63
C GLY A 296 -14.65 -12.73 2.32
N LYS A 297 -15.47 -11.69 2.56
CA LYS A 297 -16.92 -11.66 2.31
C LYS A 297 -17.31 -10.57 1.30
N GLY A 298 -16.33 -10.00 0.59
CA GLY A 298 -16.52 -8.92 -0.37
C GLY A 298 -16.58 -7.50 0.23
N ASN A 299 -16.31 -7.34 1.54
CA ASN A 299 -16.19 -6.02 2.17
C ASN A 299 -14.72 -5.66 2.41
N LEU A 300 -14.49 -4.39 2.73
CA LEU A 300 -13.18 -3.88 3.12
C LEU A 300 -12.83 -4.33 4.55
N ASP A 301 -11.67 -4.96 4.74
CA ASP A 301 -11.05 -5.02 6.07
C ASP A 301 -10.37 -3.67 6.38
N GLY A 302 -10.94 -2.95 7.34
CA GLY A 302 -10.46 -1.63 7.76
C GLY A 302 -9.33 -1.66 8.80
N ARG A 303 -8.90 -2.84 9.26
CA ARG A 303 -7.85 -2.96 10.28
C ARG A 303 -6.47 -2.57 9.73
N GLN A 304 -5.57 -2.19 10.63
CA GLN A 304 -4.19 -1.81 10.32
C GLN A 304 -3.27 -2.35 11.40
N GLY A 305 -2.02 -2.61 11.05
CA GLY A 305 -1.01 -3.02 12.02
C GLY A 305 -1.26 -4.38 12.66
N ILE A 306 -2.03 -5.29 12.01
CA ILE A 306 -2.49 -6.54 12.64
C ILE A 306 -1.37 -7.52 13.04
N LYS A 307 -0.13 -7.29 12.58
CA LYS A 307 1.05 -8.07 12.96
C LYS A 307 2.00 -7.32 13.92
N LEU A 308 1.73 -6.06 14.27
CA LEU A 308 2.56 -5.32 15.23
C LEU A 308 2.58 -6.03 16.58
N GLY A 309 3.77 -6.17 17.17
CA GLY A 309 3.99 -6.92 18.42
C GLY A 309 4.06 -8.45 18.27
N LEU A 310 3.67 -9.02 17.13
CA LEU A 310 3.79 -10.46 16.88
C LEU A 310 5.19 -10.79 16.35
N GLY A 311 5.87 -11.78 16.93
CA GLY A 311 7.13 -12.31 16.38
C GLY A 311 8.25 -11.29 16.14
N GLY A 312 8.36 -10.28 17.01
CA GLY A 312 9.38 -9.22 16.89
C GLY A 312 9.11 -8.19 15.79
N ILE A 313 7.85 -8.03 15.38
CA ILE A 313 7.44 -7.00 14.41
C ILE A 313 7.20 -5.67 15.15
N GLU A 314 8.04 -4.69 14.86
CA GLU A 314 8.04 -3.36 15.49
C GLU A 314 7.52 -2.27 14.53
N VAL A 315 7.29 -1.07 15.07
CA VAL A 315 6.92 0.12 14.28
C VAL A 315 8.19 0.72 13.69
N ILE A 316 8.20 1.02 12.38
CA ILE A 316 9.38 1.64 11.74
C ILE A 316 9.73 3.02 12.31
N GLU A 317 11.02 3.37 12.34
CA GLU A 317 11.64 4.56 12.98
C GLU A 317 10.86 5.86 12.73
N ALA A 318 10.37 6.02 11.50
CA ALA A 318 9.64 7.19 11.01
C ALA A 318 8.30 7.45 11.73
N PHE A 319 7.78 6.48 12.50
CA PHE A 319 6.52 6.58 13.23
C PHE A 319 6.64 6.31 14.74
N GLU A 320 7.72 5.68 15.22
CA GLU A 320 8.00 5.49 16.65
C GLU A 320 7.98 6.82 17.44
N ARG A 321 8.69 7.83 16.93
CA ARG A 321 8.89 9.10 17.64
C ARG A 321 7.59 9.87 17.89
N LYS A 322 6.57 9.69 17.05
CA LYS A 322 5.24 10.31 17.28
C LYS A 322 4.45 9.57 18.35
N GLN A 323 4.53 8.24 18.41
CA GLN A 323 3.85 7.48 19.46
C GLN A 323 4.46 7.73 20.83
N VAL A 324 5.79 7.73 20.97
CA VAL A 324 6.43 8.02 22.27
C VAL A 324 6.12 9.44 22.74
N ALA A 325 6.21 10.44 21.86
CA ALA A 325 5.89 11.83 22.21
C ALA A 325 4.40 12.01 22.57
N GLN A 326 3.47 11.54 21.74
CA GLN A 326 2.03 11.67 22.02
C GLN A 326 1.59 10.86 23.24
N MET A 327 2.19 9.69 23.48
CA MET A 327 1.88 8.87 24.65
C MET A 327 2.45 9.51 25.91
N ALA A 328 3.68 10.04 25.90
CA ALA A 328 4.24 10.79 27.01
C ALA A 328 3.46 12.08 27.30
N GLU A 329 3.02 12.81 26.27
CA GLU A 329 2.20 14.01 26.39
C GLU A 329 0.78 13.69 26.92
N THR A 330 0.18 12.58 26.48
CA THR A 330 -1.09 12.07 27.03
C THR A 330 -0.92 11.63 28.49
N LEU A 331 0.18 10.96 28.84
CA LEU A 331 0.51 10.58 30.22
C LEU A 331 0.77 11.81 31.12
N ALA A 332 1.39 12.86 30.59
CA ALA A 332 1.62 14.11 31.31
C ALA A 332 0.34 14.97 31.49
N GLN A 333 -0.62 14.86 30.57
CA GLN A 333 -1.93 15.54 30.66
C GLN A 333 -2.96 14.78 31.50
N LEU A 334 -2.71 13.51 31.86
CA LEU A 334 -3.55 12.79 32.82
C LEU A 334 -3.35 13.40 34.22
N PRO A 335 -4.42 13.89 34.87
CA PRO A 335 -4.31 14.35 36.26
C PRO A 335 -3.87 13.18 37.13
N ALA A 336 -2.95 13.43 38.08
CA ALA A 336 -2.35 12.43 38.95
C ALA A 336 -3.42 11.65 39.74
N LYS A 337 -3.90 10.55 39.15
CA LYS A 337 -4.91 9.70 39.76
C LYS A 337 -4.27 8.94 40.90
N LYS A 338 -4.75 9.21 42.12
CA LYS A 338 -4.71 8.23 43.23
C LYS A 338 -5.02 6.86 42.63
N GLN A 339 -4.13 5.88 42.89
CA GLN A 339 -4.29 4.52 42.42
C GLN A 339 -5.70 4.02 42.75
N ARG A 340 -6.54 3.90 41.72
CA ARG A 340 -7.77 3.14 41.78
C ARG A 340 -7.47 1.84 41.07
N GLU A 341 -7.28 0.80 41.87
CA GLU A 341 -7.13 -0.58 41.42
C GLU A 341 -8.15 -0.86 40.31
N ALA A 342 -7.64 -1.33 39.16
CA ALA A 342 -8.50 -1.68 38.05
C ALA A 342 -9.30 -2.93 38.44
N LYS A 343 -10.55 -2.74 38.90
CA LYS A 343 -11.48 -3.84 39.13
C LYS A 343 -11.79 -4.54 37.81
N VAL A 344 -11.03 -5.60 37.54
CA VAL A 344 -11.31 -6.58 36.50
C VAL A 344 -12.74 -7.08 36.72
N ARG A 345 -13.63 -6.83 35.75
CA ARG A 345 -14.98 -7.41 35.76
C ARG A 345 -14.89 -8.81 35.17
N VAL A 346 -14.78 -9.80 36.03
CA VAL A 346 -15.00 -11.20 35.66
C VAL A 346 -16.51 -11.43 35.56
N TRP A 347 -16.99 -12.03 34.46
CA TRP A 347 -18.41 -12.34 34.33
C TRP A 347 -18.77 -13.53 35.21
N ARG A 348 -19.98 -13.52 35.80
CA ARG A 348 -20.42 -14.58 36.72
C ARG A 348 -20.37 -15.97 36.07
N THR A 349 -20.71 -16.05 34.78
CA THR A 349 -20.64 -17.24 33.93
C THR A 349 -19.23 -17.81 33.81
N ASP A 350 -18.20 -16.97 33.79
CA ASP A 350 -16.80 -17.39 33.68
C ASP A 350 -16.30 -17.92 35.03
N VAL A 351 -16.70 -17.28 36.13
CA VAL A 351 -16.45 -17.79 37.50
C VAL A 351 -17.15 -19.15 37.68
N GLU A 352 -18.41 -19.29 37.29
CA GLU A 352 -19.18 -20.54 37.36
C GLU A 352 -18.64 -21.63 36.42
N ARG A 353 -17.99 -21.25 35.31
CA ARG A 353 -17.31 -22.20 34.41
C ARG A 353 -15.99 -22.68 35.00
N LEU A 354 -15.17 -21.77 35.53
CA LEU A 354 -13.93 -22.09 36.24
C LEU A 354 -14.21 -22.95 37.49
N GLN A 355 -15.21 -22.59 38.29
CA GLN A 355 -15.68 -23.34 39.46
C GLN A 355 -16.00 -24.80 39.09
N ARG A 356 -16.78 -25.03 38.03
CA ARG A 356 -17.10 -26.38 37.53
C ARG A 356 -15.86 -27.15 37.05
N CYS A 357 -14.93 -26.49 36.36
CA CYS A 357 -13.67 -27.13 35.97
C CYS A 357 -12.85 -27.55 37.20
N LEU A 358 -12.72 -26.69 38.21
CA LEU A 358 -11.97 -26.99 39.45
C LEU A 358 -12.62 -28.14 40.25
N GLU A 359 -13.96 -28.18 40.31
CA GLU A 359 -14.71 -29.26 40.95
C GLU A 359 -14.57 -30.60 40.20
N GLN A 360 -14.61 -30.59 38.87
CA GLN A 360 -14.35 -31.78 38.03
C GLN A 360 -12.91 -32.31 38.15
N LEU A 361 -11.95 -31.43 38.49
CA LEU A 361 -10.56 -31.79 38.73
C LEU A 361 -10.27 -32.19 40.19
N GLY A 362 -11.28 -32.21 41.07
CA GLY A 362 -11.13 -32.56 42.48
C GLY A 362 -10.40 -31.50 43.32
N ILE A 363 -10.25 -30.27 42.81
CA ILE A 363 -9.47 -29.20 43.46
C ILE A 363 -10.34 -28.48 44.49
N VAL A 364 -10.33 -29.02 45.71
CA VAL A 364 -11.04 -28.49 46.88
C VAL A 364 -10.05 -27.75 47.78
N ALA A 365 -10.03 -26.43 47.70
CA ALA A 365 -9.30 -25.56 48.62
C ALA A 365 -10.15 -24.37 49.06
N ASN A 366 -9.87 -23.88 50.27
CA ASN A 366 -10.80 -23.02 51.02
C ASN A 366 -10.76 -21.54 50.61
N ASN A 367 -9.78 -21.12 49.79
CA ASN A 367 -9.69 -19.76 49.27
C ASN A 367 -9.29 -19.74 47.76
N GLN A 368 -9.52 -18.61 47.09
CA GLN A 368 -9.26 -18.46 45.66
C GLN A 368 -7.77 -18.60 45.26
N PRO A 369 -6.80 -17.98 45.96
CA PRO A 369 -5.38 -18.19 45.68
C PRO A 369 -4.96 -19.66 45.67
N ASP A 370 -5.32 -20.43 46.70
CA ASP A 370 -4.93 -21.84 46.83
C ASP A 370 -5.58 -22.71 45.74
N ARG A 371 -6.82 -22.41 45.33
CA ARG A 371 -7.48 -23.11 44.20
C ARG A 371 -6.78 -22.84 42.86
N ILE A 372 -6.23 -21.65 42.66
CA ILE A 372 -5.44 -21.32 41.47
C ILE A 372 -4.05 -21.99 41.56
N GLY A 373 -3.41 -22.00 42.74
CA GLY A 373 -2.17 -22.71 42.99
C GLY A 373 -2.28 -24.20 42.64
N HIS A 374 -3.22 -24.91 43.27
CA HIS A 374 -3.45 -26.34 42.99
C HIS A 374 -3.89 -26.64 41.56
N PHE A 375 -4.52 -25.69 40.86
CA PHE A 375 -4.80 -25.84 39.44
C PHE A 375 -3.53 -25.77 38.58
N LEU A 376 -2.61 -24.85 38.90
CA LEU A 376 -1.31 -24.78 38.25
C LEU A 376 -0.47 -26.03 38.58
N ASP A 377 -0.41 -26.46 39.85
CA ASP A 377 0.26 -27.70 40.27
C ASP A 377 -0.26 -28.92 39.49
N TRP A 378 -1.59 -29.02 39.32
CA TRP A 378 -2.22 -30.09 38.55
C TRP A 378 -1.84 -30.03 37.05
N VAL A 379 -1.86 -28.84 36.45
CA VAL A 379 -1.43 -28.64 35.05
C VAL A 379 0.05 -29.00 34.88
N GLU A 380 0.92 -28.59 35.79
CA GLU A 380 2.35 -28.94 35.76
C GLU A 380 2.58 -30.44 35.93
N HIS A 381 1.82 -31.10 36.82
CA HIS A 381 1.88 -32.56 36.99
C HIS A 381 1.42 -33.32 35.73
N GLN A 382 0.37 -32.83 35.04
CA GLN A 382 -0.09 -33.39 33.75
C GLN A 382 0.88 -33.14 32.59
N LEU A 383 1.69 -32.07 32.66
CA LEU A 383 2.73 -31.78 31.67
C LEU A 383 4.03 -32.56 31.94
N GLY A 384 4.39 -32.78 33.22
CA GLY A 384 5.57 -33.54 33.62
C GLY A 384 5.43 -35.06 33.44
N SER A 385 4.22 -35.60 33.57
CA SER A 385 3.94 -37.04 33.43
C SER A 385 3.98 -37.58 31.99
N LYS A 386 4.20 -36.72 30.98
CA LYS A 386 4.28 -37.11 29.55
C LYS A 386 5.71 -37.20 28.98
N GLN A 387 6.74 -37.36 29.81
CA GLN A 387 8.13 -37.56 29.37
C GLN A 387 8.77 -38.89 29.83
N ALA A 388 7.98 -39.98 29.90
CA ALA A 388 8.48 -41.30 30.28
C ALA A 388 7.84 -42.46 29.49
N GLU A 389 7.86 -42.36 28.16
CA GLU A 389 7.85 -43.54 27.27
C GLU A 389 9.08 -43.43 26.36
N GLU A 390 9.94 -44.45 26.37
CA GLU A 390 11.16 -44.48 25.54
C GLU A 390 10.79 -44.68 24.05
N PRO A 391 11.52 -44.08 23.10
CA PRO A 391 11.30 -44.30 21.69
C PRO A 391 11.71 -45.72 21.28
N ASP A 392 10.87 -46.35 20.46
CA ASP A 392 11.00 -47.73 19.99
C ASP A 392 12.36 -48.01 19.31
N ALA A 393 12.91 -49.20 19.57
CA ALA A 393 14.31 -49.54 19.27
C ALA A 393 14.65 -49.50 17.76
N ASP A 394 13.65 -49.71 16.90
CA ASP A 394 13.81 -49.72 15.44
C ASP A 394 14.12 -48.33 14.84
N VAL A 395 13.84 -47.23 15.55
CA VAL A 395 14.11 -45.87 15.06
C VAL A 395 15.60 -45.50 15.20
N ILE A 396 16.30 -46.06 16.18
CA ILE A 396 17.73 -45.79 16.41
C ILE A 396 18.57 -46.40 15.27
N HIS A 397 18.19 -47.58 14.79
CA HIS A 397 18.95 -48.31 13.75
C HIS A 397 18.96 -47.61 12.38
N LEU A 398 17.95 -46.78 12.08
CA LEU A 398 17.89 -45.98 10.84
C LEU A 398 18.79 -44.74 10.87
N ILE A 399 19.09 -44.19 12.05
CA ILE A 399 19.90 -42.97 12.18
C ILE A 399 21.40 -43.27 12.08
N ASP A 400 21.85 -44.46 12.51
CA ASP A 400 23.27 -44.84 12.42
C ASP A 400 23.66 -45.43 11.05
N LEU A 401 22.71 -46.03 10.31
CA LEU A 401 22.93 -46.50 8.94
C LEU A 401 23.23 -45.35 7.97
N VAL A 402 22.55 -44.20 8.14
CA VAL A 402 22.77 -42.99 7.32
C VAL A 402 24.12 -42.31 7.62
N LYS A 403 24.70 -42.52 8.81
CA LYS A 403 26.02 -41.98 9.17
C LYS A 403 27.17 -42.81 8.60
N THR A 404 26.98 -44.10 8.36
CA THR A 404 28.07 -44.99 7.90
C THR A 404 28.37 -44.83 6.41
N GLU A 405 27.39 -44.48 5.56
CA GLU A 405 27.63 -44.25 4.12
C GLU A 405 28.41 -42.96 3.81
N GLN A 406 28.45 -41.98 4.71
CA GLN A 406 29.17 -40.71 4.47
C GLN A 406 30.66 -40.72 4.85
N GLN A 407 31.19 -41.82 5.42
CA GLN A 407 32.60 -41.95 5.79
C GLN A 407 33.40 -42.98 4.97
N ALA A 408 32.79 -43.63 3.97
CA ALA A 408 33.43 -44.67 3.16
C ALA A 408 34.19 -44.19 1.90
N ASP A 409 34.05 -42.92 1.49
CA ASP A 409 34.54 -42.43 0.18
C ASP A 409 35.71 -41.41 0.25
N ARG A 410 36.56 -41.49 1.27
CA ARG A 410 37.74 -40.59 1.42
C ARG A 410 39.02 -41.23 1.96
N THR A 411 39.53 -42.27 1.30
CA THR A 411 40.97 -42.62 1.31
C THR A 411 41.36 -43.48 0.10
N VAL A 412 42.26 -42.98 -0.76
CA VAL A 412 43.53 -43.61 -1.22
C VAL A 412 44.21 -42.76 -2.34
N LYS A 413 45.54 -42.88 -2.42
CA LYS A 413 46.55 -41.97 -3.01
C LYS A 413 46.82 -42.18 -4.52
N HIS A 414 47.35 -41.16 -5.23
CA HIS A 414 48.78 -41.06 -5.64
C HIS A 414 49.09 -39.80 -6.53
N ASP A 415 50.25 -39.17 -6.25
CA ASP A 415 51.36 -38.71 -7.15
C ASP A 415 51.12 -38.03 -8.54
N GLU A 416 51.98 -37.15 -9.10
CA GLU A 416 53.31 -36.57 -8.75
C GLU A 416 53.34 -35.04 -9.09
N GLY A 417 54.43 -34.29 -8.76
CA GLY A 417 54.81 -33.09 -9.55
C GLY A 417 55.29 -31.81 -8.82
N THR A 418 56.52 -31.79 -8.32
CA THR A 418 57.33 -30.60 -7.89
C THR A 418 57.84 -29.80 -9.13
N PRO A 419 58.51 -28.60 -9.05
CA PRO A 419 59.08 -27.93 -7.86
C PRO A 419 58.98 -26.38 -7.74
N GLY A 420 59.35 -25.85 -6.56
CA GLY A 420 60.15 -24.60 -6.49
C GLY A 420 59.98 -23.67 -5.29
N ILE A 421 61.04 -23.52 -4.47
CA ILE A 421 61.45 -22.30 -3.70
C ILE A 421 60.56 -21.91 -2.47
N SER A 422 61.05 -21.46 -1.30
CA SER A 422 62.33 -21.59 -0.57
C SER A 422 62.21 -20.98 0.85
N ALA A 423 62.99 -21.52 1.81
CA ALA A 423 63.61 -20.84 2.98
C ALA A 423 62.83 -20.36 4.23
N LYS A 424 63.31 -20.88 5.38
CA LYS A 424 63.45 -20.30 6.74
C LYS A 424 62.18 -20.08 7.59
N ALA A 425 61.97 -20.71 8.75
CA ALA A 425 62.79 -20.98 9.97
C ALA A 425 62.65 -19.91 11.05
N ILE A 426 62.29 -20.31 12.29
CA ILE A 426 62.91 -19.96 13.59
C ILE A 426 62.08 -20.52 14.77
N GLU A 427 62.81 -21.19 15.67
CA GLU A 427 62.62 -21.54 17.09
C GLU A 427 62.03 -20.41 17.99
N ALA A 428 61.59 -20.56 19.27
CA ALA A 428 61.55 -21.68 20.23
C ALA A 428 60.77 -21.30 21.52
N VAL A 429 60.44 -22.33 22.33
CA VAL A 429 60.52 -22.39 23.82
C VAL A 429 59.65 -21.43 24.69
N ASP A 430 58.56 -22.02 25.18
CA ASP A 430 58.26 -22.30 26.60
C ASP A 430 58.06 -21.17 27.65
N LYS A 431 56.94 -21.29 28.41
CA LYS A 431 56.81 -21.09 29.88
C LYS A 431 55.35 -21.13 30.34
N THR A 432 54.99 -22.15 31.13
CA THR A 432 53.89 -22.10 32.13
C THR A 432 54.50 -21.85 33.52
N PRO A 433 53.81 -21.14 34.46
CA PRO A 433 52.94 -21.87 35.40
C PRO A 433 51.73 -21.11 36.01
N VAL A 434 50.67 -21.89 36.30
CA VAL A 434 49.76 -21.91 37.47
C VAL A 434 49.39 -20.59 38.20
N THR A 435 48.07 -20.29 38.28
CA THR A 435 47.42 -19.73 39.49
C THR A 435 45.91 -20.03 39.56
N SER A 436 45.32 -19.87 40.75
CA SER A 436 44.05 -20.45 41.25
C SER A 436 42.72 -19.97 40.62
N PRO A 437 41.60 -20.73 40.76
CA PRO A 437 40.28 -20.32 40.26
C PRO A 437 39.66 -19.17 41.08
N SER A 438 39.01 -18.24 40.38
CA SER A 438 38.15 -17.19 40.97
C SER A 438 36.72 -17.71 41.19
N PRO A 439 35.94 -17.14 42.13
CA PRO A 439 34.60 -17.60 42.45
C PRO A 439 33.62 -17.35 41.29
N GLU A 440 32.74 -18.31 41.05
CA GLU A 440 31.70 -18.21 40.03
C GLU A 440 30.75 -17.05 40.31
N ALA A 441 30.75 -16.05 39.42
CA ALA A 441 29.74 -15.00 39.44
C ALA A 441 28.39 -15.59 39.01
N THR A 442 27.39 -15.49 39.88
CA THR A 442 26.00 -15.78 39.49
C THR A 442 25.61 -14.89 38.30
N PRO A 443 25.00 -15.45 37.24
CA PRO A 443 24.65 -14.68 36.06
C PRO A 443 23.68 -13.56 36.43
N PRO A 444 23.81 -12.36 35.84
CA PRO A 444 23.00 -11.20 36.21
C PRO A 444 21.51 -11.45 36.00
N LEU A 445 20.68 -10.81 36.81
CA LEU A 445 19.22 -11.02 36.88
C LEU A 445 18.51 -10.98 35.51
N TRP A 446 18.99 -10.15 34.57
CA TRP A 446 18.42 -10.06 33.21
C TRP A 446 18.66 -11.32 32.37
N GLU A 447 19.75 -12.05 32.61
CA GLU A 447 20.10 -13.30 31.93
C GLU A 447 19.33 -14.49 32.53
N GLN A 448 19.07 -14.46 33.84
CA GLN A 448 18.13 -15.39 34.48
C GLN A 448 16.69 -15.16 33.96
N LEU A 449 16.25 -13.90 33.83
CA LEU A 449 14.96 -13.53 33.23
C LEU A 449 14.86 -13.91 31.75
N SER A 450 15.93 -13.75 30.97
CA SER A 450 15.92 -14.14 29.55
C SER A 450 15.81 -15.66 29.37
N GLN A 451 16.48 -16.45 30.22
CA GLN A 451 16.35 -17.91 30.24
C GLN A 451 14.95 -18.37 30.72
N GLN A 452 14.37 -17.70 31.72
CA GLN A 452 12.98 -17.95 32.15
C GLN A 452 11.97 -17.64 31.01
N MET A 453 12.12 -16.50 30.33
CA MET A 453 11.31 -16.12 29.17
C MET A 453 11.43 -17.12 28.01
N LEU A 454 12.64 -17.61 27.71
CA LEU A 454 12.87 -18.66 26.69
C LEU A 454 12.22 -19.99 27.07
N THR A 455 12.22 -20.34 28.36
CA THR A 455 11.60 -21.55 28.89
C THR A 455 10.07 -21.48 28.78
N LEU A 456 9.46 -20.37 29.23
CA LEU A 456 8.03 -20.07 29.06
C LEU A 456 7.60 -20.09 27.59
N THR A 457 8.41 -19.51 26.70
CA THR A 457 8.12 -19.48 25.26
C THR A 457 8.09 -20.90 24.66
N ARG A 458 9.02 -21.77 25.06
CA ARG A 458 9.03 -23.19 24.64
C ARG A 458 7.84 -23.97 25.22
N GLN A 459 7.47 -23.72 26.47
CA GLN A 459 6.31 -24.34 27.11
C GLN A 459 5.00 -23.94 26.42
N MET A 460 4.79 -22.65 26.12
CA MET A 460 3.63 -22.17 25.36
C MET A 460 3.56 -22.77 23.95
N SER A 461 4.69 -22.91 23.26
CA SER A 461 4.73 -23.50 21.92
C SER A 461 4.26 -24.96 21.93
N ARG A 462 4.76 -25.76 22.89
CA ARG A 462 4.33 -27.16 23.09
C ARG A 462 2.85 -27.27 23.48
N LEU A 463 2.37 -26.38 24.34
CA LEU A 463 0.96 -26.36 24.76
C LEU A 463 0.03 -26.04 23.57
N THR A 464 0.48 -25.16 22.65
CA THR A 464 -0.22 -24.85 21.40
C THR A 464 -0.25 -26.06 20.45
N GLU A 465 0.88 -26.79 20.31
CA GLU A 465 0.96 -28.04 19.55
C GLU A 465 0.02 -29.14 20.06
N VAL A 466 -0.07 -29.32 21.38
CA VAL A 466 -0.96 -30.30 22.02
C VAL A 466 -2.44 -29.94 21.82
N LEU A 467 -2.79 -28.65 21.87
CA LEU A 467 -4.16 -28.20 21.60
C LEU A 467 -4.56 -28.43 20.14
N LEU A 468 -3.69 -28.05 19.18
CA LEU A 468 -3.92 -28.26 17.74
C LEU A 468 -4.04 -29.76 17.38
N SER A 469 -3.23 -30.61 18.03
CA SER A 469 -3.29 -32.06 17.83
C SER A 469 -4.60 -32.67 18.34
N ARG A 470 -5.21 -32.08 19.38
CA ARG A 470 -6.48 -32.55 19.97
C ARG A 470 -7.71 -32.14 19.16
N GLU A 471 -7.68 -31.02 18.46
CA GLU A 471 -8.71 -30.65 17.47
C GLU A 471 -8.69 -31.59 16.26
N GLN A 472 -7.52 -32.07 15.83
CA GLN A 472 -7.43 -33.02 14.71
C GLN A 472 -7.91 -34.44 15.07
N GLN A 473 -7.79 -34.86 16.32
CA GLN A 473 -8.25 -36.19 16.78
C GLN A 473 -9.75 -36.29 17.10
N THR A 474 -10.50 -35.18 17.11
CA THR A 474 -11.96 -35.18 17.40
C THR A 474 -12.84 -35.28 16.15
N SER A 475 -12.25 -35.52 14.97
CA SER A 475 -12.93 -35.47 13.67
C SER A 475 -12.97 -36.82 12.90
N LEU A 476 -12.83 -37.96 13.58
CA LEU A 476 -12.90 -39.30 12.96
C LEU A 476 -13.47 -40.36 13.93
N GLU A 477 -14.70 -40.86 13.66
CA GLU A 477 -15.15 -42.27 13.75
C GLU A 477 -16.68 -42.36 13.43
N PRO A 478 -17.22 -43.50 12.92
CA PRO A 478 -18.56 -43.57 12.32
C PRO A 478 -19.62 -44.33 13.15
N GLY A 479 -20.92 -44.05 12.92
CA GLY A 479 -22.03 -44.69 13.65
C GLY A 479 -23.31 -44.91 12.82
N GLN A 480 -23.70 -46.18 12.70
CA GLN A 480 -24.81 -46.74 11.90
C GLN A 480 -26.23 -46.25 12.28
N THR A 481 -27.19 -46.36 11.36
CA THR A 481 -28.60 -46.71 11.68
C THR A 481 -29.33 -47.33 10.46
N GLN A 482 -30.50 -47.93 10.71
CA GLN A 482 -31.01 -49.11 9.98
C GLN A 482 -32.10 -48.83 8.92
N THR A 483 -32.57 -49.92 8.29
CA THR A 483 -33.30 -50.01 7.01
C THR A 483 -34.84 -50.06 7.08
N THR A 484 -35.49 -49.45 6.08
CA THR A 484 -36.78 -49.84 5.41
C THR A 484 -38.12 -49.78 6.18
N PRO A 485 -39.32 -49.76 5.52
CA PRO A 485 -39.62 -49.86 4.06
C PRO A 485 -40.61 -48.80 3.44
N SER A 486 -40.57 -48.63 2.09
CA SER A 486 -41.66 -48.66 1.06
C SER A 486 -43.09 -48.07 1.32
N ILE A 487 -43.96 -47.56 0.39
CA ILE A 487 -44.08 -47.33 -1.09
C ILE A 487 -45.51 -46.71 -1.36
N PRO A 488 -45.92 -46.08 -2.51
CA PRO A 488 -45.30 -45.22 -3.56
C PRO A 488 -46.15 -43.94 -3.92
N LEU A 489 -45.78 -43.12 -4.94
CA LEU A 489 -46.72 -42.72 -6.04
C LEU A 489 -46.04 -42.07 -7.28
N GLN A 490 -46.20 -42.76 -8.42
CA GLN A 490 -46.30 -42.36 -9.85
C GLN A 490 -45.70 -41.04 -10.43
N SER A 491 -44.96 -41.23 -11.53
CA SER A 491 -44.69 -40.26 -12.62
C SER A 491 -45.84 -40.24 -13.65
N PRO A 492 -45.87 -39.27 -14.60
CA PRO A 492 -45.24 -39.46 -15.93
C PRO A 492 -44.45 -38.21 -16.41
N GLN A 493 -43.29 -38.27 -17.09
CA GLN A 493 -42.84 -38.97 -18.32
C GLN A 493 -43.24 -38.26 -19.64
N MET A 494 -42.23 -38.02 -20.50
CA MET A 494 -42.17 -37.83 -21.99
C MET A 494 -40.84 -37.07 -22.27
N GLN A 495 -39.78 -37.68 -22.83
CA GLN A 495 -39.49 -37.86 -24.28
C GLN A 495 -39.52 -36.51 -25.07
N GLY A 496 -38.50 -36.07 -25.82
CA GLY A 496 -37.21 -36.64 -26.25
C GLY A 496 -36.43 -35.60 -27.10
N ASP A 497 -35.28 -35.81 -27.74
CA ASP A 497 -34.27 -36.90 -27.79
C ASP A 497 -32.93 -36.32 -28.38
N GLU A 498 -31.82 -37.08 -28.36
CA GLU A 498 -30.56 -36.74 -29.09
C GLU A 498 -30.53 -37.33 -30.52
N PRO A 499 -29.59 -36.91 -31.40
CA PRO A 499 -28.37 -37.72 -31.54
C PRO A 499 -27.06 -36.93 -31.77
N ALA A 500 -25.93 -37.53 -31.40
CA ALA A 500 -24.58 -36.98 -31.58
C ALA A 500 -23.75 -37.69 -32.68
N ILE A 501 -23.15 -36.89 -33.58
CA ILE A 501 -22.02 -37.21 -34.49
C ILE A 501 -21.31 -35.85 -34.73
N GLY A 502 -19.99 -35.67 -34.81
CA GLY A 502 -18.85 -36.59 -34.75
C GLY A 502 -17.73 -36.16 -35.72
N ILE A 503 -16.63 -35.60 -35.21
CA ILE A 503 -15.29 -35.44 -35.85
C ILE A 503 -15.19 -34.53 -37.11
N ALA A 504 -14.36 -33.47 -37.04
CA ALA A 504 -13.30 -33.11 -38.03
C ALA A 504 -12.64 -31.75 -37.71
N ALA A 505 -11.46 -31.49 -38.30
CA ALA A 505 -10.57 -30.38 -37.94
C ALA A 505 -10.60 -29.17 -38.89
N SER A 506 -10.05 -28.06 -38.41
CA SER A 506 -9.43 -26.95 -39.17
C SER A 506 -10.24 -26.23 -40.25
N THR A 507 -10.44 -24.91 -40.07
CA THR A 507 -9.92 -23.86 -40.98
C THR A 507 -10.17 -22.47 -40.39
N ILE A 508 -9.19 -21.58 -40.57
CA ILE A 508 -9.24 -20.16 -40.20
C ILE A 508 -10.22 -19.42 -41.11
N ASN A 509 -11.09 -18.58 -40.55
CA ASN A 509 -11.58 -17.41 -41.30
C ASN A 509 -11.93 -16.24 -40.38
N LEU A 510 -11.43 -15.05 -40.73
CA LEU A 510 -11.82 -13.80 -40.10
C LEU A 510 -13.23 -13.43 -40.56
N HIS A 511 -14.10 -13.02 -39.63
CA HIS A 511 -15.27 -12.22 -39.99
C HIS A 511 -15.34 -10.94 -39.18
N THR A 512 -15.19 -9.83 -39.89
CA THR A 512 -15.57 -8.48 -39.48
C THR A 512 -17.04 -8.44 -39.09
N THR A 513 -17.35 -8.20 -37.80
CA THR A 513 -18.72 -7.93 -37.36
C THR A 513 -19.02 -6.43 -37.46
N GLN A 514 -19.91 -6.08 -38.38
CA GLN A 514 -20.45 -4.73 -38.50
C GLN A 514 -21.34 -4.36 -37.30
N SER A 515 -21.47 -3.06 -37.08
CA SER A 515 -22.36 -2.43 -36.09
C SER A 515 -23.76 -3.05 -36.06
N LYS A 516 -24.21 -3.51 -34.88
CA LYS A 516 -25.61 -3.81 -34.62
C LYS A 516 -26.20 -2.74 -33.70
N GLN A 517 -26.90 -1.80 -34.33
CA GLN A 517 -27.58 -0.68 -33.69
C GLN A 517 -28.71 -1.21 -32.79
N MET A 518 -28.51 -1.15 -31.47
CA MET A 518 -29.53 -1.51 -30.47
C MET A 518 -30.36 -0.28 -30.08
N ARG A 519 -31.69 -0.46 -30.08
CA ARG A 519 -32.66 0.57 -29.67
C ARG A 519 -32.53 0.85 -28.18
N GLY A 520 -32.79 2.09 -27.78
CA GLY A 520 -32.65 2.51 -26.38
C GLY A 520 -33.83 2.08 -25.51
N ASP A 521 -33.53 1.42 -24.39
CA ASP A 521 -34.41 1.34 -23.24
C ASP A 521 -34.14 2.54 -22.32
N THR A 522 -35.14 3.42 -22.17
CA THR A 522 -35.11 4.52 -21.19
C THR A 522 -35.25 3.96 -19.78
N LEU A 523 -34.10 3.77 -19.11
CA LEU A 523 -34.03 3.55 -17.66
C LEU A 523 -34.68 4.74 -16.93
N LYS A 524 -35.71 4.48 -16.11
CA LYS A 524 -36.33 5.50 -15.25
C LYS A 524 -35.30 5.99 -14.21
N PRO A 525 -35.21 7.31 -13.94
CA PRO A 525 -34.22 7.85 -13.02
C PRO A 525 -34.48 7.38 -11.58
N ASN A 526 -33.40 7.28 -10.81
CA ASN A 526 -33.43 6.77 -9.45
C ASN A 526 -34.03 7.84 -8.50
N ARG A 527 -35.18 7.57 -7.90
CA ARG A 527 -36.01 8.55 -7.14
C ARG A 527 -35.26 9.24 -5.99
N SER A 528 -34.12 8.70 -5.55
CA SER A 528 -33.24 9.29 -4.53
C SER A 528 -32.34 10.41 -5.06
N SER A 529 -31.89 10.36 -6.32
CA SER A 529 -31.01 11.40 -6.89
C SER A 529 -31.76 12.68 -7.24
N GLU A 530 -33.03 12.57 -7.63
CA GLU A 530 -33.92 13.70 -7.95
C GLU A 530 -34.18 14.57 -6.71
N VAL A 531 -34.58 13.94 -5.60
CA VAL A 531 -34.78 14.61 -4.29
C VAL A 531 -33.50 15.25 -3.74
N ALA A 532 -32.32 14.72 -4.07
CA ALA A 532 -31.04 15.34 -3.72
C ALA A 532 -30.77 16.58 -4.56
N LEU A 533 -31.07 16.55 -5.87
CA LEU A 533 -30.90 17.66 -6.80
C LEU A 533 -31.82 18.83 -6.47
N GLU A 534 -33.11 18.57 -6.19
CA GLU A 534 -34.08 19.57 -5.75
C GLU A 534 -33.60 20.34 -4.51
N LYS A 535 -33.01 19.62 -3.55
CA LYS A 535 -32.51 20.24 -2.30
C LYS A 535 -31.23 21.04 -2.48
N VAL A 536 -30.37 20.66 -3.42
CA VAL A 536 -29.21 21.49 -3.81
C VAL A 536 -29.71 22.79 -4.44
N ASN A 537 -30.71 22.72 -5.33
CA ASN A 537 -31.31 23.90 -5.93
C ASN A 537 -31.97 24.82 -4.89
N ALA A 538 -32.81 24.27 -4.01
CA ALA A 538 -33.41 25.04 -2.91
C ALA A 538 -32.37 25.69 -1.98
N ALA A 539 -31.26 25.00 -1.71
CA ALA A 539 -30.16 25.56 -0.92
C ALA A 539 -29.43 26.72 -1.62
N ILE A 540 -29.30 26.67 -2.95
CA ILE A 540 -28.79 27.78 -3.77
C ILE A 540 -29.75 28.97 -3.70
N ASP A 541 -31.06 28.73 -3.89
CA ASP A 541 -32.10 29.77 -3.81
C ASP A 541 -32.10 30.48 -2.45
N GLN A 542 -31.97 29.71 -1.35
CA GLN A 542 -31.90 30.26 0.00
C GLN A 542 -30.63 31.10 0.23
N ILE A 543 -29.50 30.76 -0.38
CA ILE A 543 -28.27 31.57 -0.28
C ILE A 543 -28.37 32.84 -1.13
N ILE A 544 -28.99 32.78 -2.32
CA ILE A 544 -29.27 33.96 -3.16
C ILE A 544 -30.23 34.90 -2.41
N ALA A 545 -31.41 34.42 -2.02
CA ALA A 545 -32.41 35.19 -1.28
C ALA A 545 -31.87 35.75 0.05
N TYR A 546 -30.97 35.00 0.72
CA TYR A 546 -30.23 35.53 1.85
C TYR A 546 -29.36 36.71 1.42
N ASN A 547 -28.46 36.56 0.45
CA ASN A 547 -27.56 37.64 0.02
C ASN A 547 -28.32 38.88 -0.47
N ASP A 548 -29.37 38.71 -1.25
CA ASP A 548 -30.15 39.77 -1.89
C ASP A 548 -30.92 40.64 -0.88
N ALA A 549 -31.09 40.18 0.37
CA ALA A 549 -31.77 40.94 1.41
C ALA A 549 -31.14 42.33 1.65
N PRO A 550 -31.97 43.38 1.82
CA PRO A 550 -31.50 44.76 1.92
C PRO A 550 -30.61 44.97 3.16
N GLY A 551 -29.67 45.93 3.05
CA GLY A 551 -28.74 46.27 4.13
C GLY A 551 -27.55 45.31 4.32
N ARG A 552 -27.44 44.21 3.57
CA ARG A 552 -26.27 43.31 3.71
C ARG A 552 -25.00 43.84 3.07
N VAL A 553 -24.05 44.21 3.93
CA VAL A 553 -22.65 44.47 3.56
C VAL A 553 -21.97 43.23 2.97
N ARG A 554 -20.96 43.43 2.12
CA ARG A 554 -20.26 42.37 1.39
C ARG A 554 -19.67 41.27 2.28
N SER A 555 -19.13 41.61 3.45
CA SER A 555 -18.63 40.63 4.44
C SER A 555 -19.71 39.67 4.95
N HIS A 556 -20.98 40.10 4.97
CA HIS A 556 -22.12 39.32 5.44
C HIS A 556 -22.79 38.51 4.31
N ARG A 557 -22.19 38.42 3.11
CA ARG A 557 -22.67 37.61 1.99
C ARG A 557 -21.92 36.28 1.89
N ILE A 558 -22.61 35.24 1.42
CA ILE A 558 -22.09 33.87 1.25
C ILE A 558 -21.80 33.61 -0.22
N MET A 559 -20.58 33.14 -0.52
CA MET A 559 -20.23 32.65 -1.83
C MET A 559 -20.81 31.23 -2.02
N ILE A 560 -21.60 31.05 -3.08
CA ILE A 560 -22.21 29.76 -3.44
C ILE A 560 -21.16 28.91 -4.15
N GLY A 561 -20.64 27.89 -3.47
CA GLY A 561 -19.65 26.98 -4.05
C GLY A 561 -19.53 25.70 -3.26
N VAL A 562 -18.66 24.79 -3.71
CA VAL A 562 -18.52 23.43 -3.16
C VAL A 562 -18.36 23.40 -1.63
N ALA A 563 -17.59 24.33 -1.05
CA ALA A 563 -17.39 24.40 0.40
C ALA A 563 -18.62 24.90 1.20
N ALA A 564 -19.56 25.59 0.57
CA ALA A 564 -20.85 25.96 1.16
C ALA A 564 -21.85 24.81 1.01
N LEU A 565 -22.01 24.26 -0.19
CA LEU A 565 -22.97 23.19 -0.46
C LEU A 565 -22.64 21.86 0.24
N LYS A 566 -21.34 21.57 0.49
CA LYS A 566 -20.92 20.42 1.32
C LYS A 566 -21.40 20.49 2.78
N LYS A 567 -21.90 21.64 3.26
CA LYS A 567 -22.50 21.78 4.59
C LYS A 567 -24.03 21.59 4.60
N VAL A 568 -24.64 21.40 3.43
CA VAL A 568 -26.10 21.18 3.32
C VAL A 568 -26.43 19.74 3.67
N ARG A 569 -27.43 19.56 4.54
CA ARG A 569 -27.91 18.24 4.97
C ARG A 569 -29.27 17.89 4.38
N VAL A 570 -29.40 16.67 3.88
CA VAL A 570 -30.63 16.07 3.36
C VAL A 570 -31.04 14.97 4.33
N ARG A 571 -32.17 15.14 5.03
CA ARG A 571 -32.68 14.18 6.05
C ARG A 571 -31.66 13.82 7.16
N GLY A 572 -30.77 14.76 7.50
CA GLY A 572 -29.72 14.57 8.50
C GLY A 572 -28.37 14.15 7.94
N GLU A 573 -28.32 13.60 6.73
CA GLU A 573 -27.09 13.18 6.04
C GLU A 573 -26.51 14.32 5.19
N LEU A 574 -25.20 14.31 4.92
CA LEU A 574 -24.56 15.31 4.06
C LEU A 574 -24.96 15.09 2.60
N CYS A 575 -25.19 16.16 1.84
CA CYS A 575 -25.51 16.07 0.42
C CYS A 575 -24.40 15.35 -0.37
N GLY A 576 -24.78 14.30 -1.11
CA GLY A 576 -23.86 13.47 -1.89
C GLY A 576 -23.13 14.24 -2.99
N GLN A 577 -21.88 13.84 -3.28
CA GLN A 577 -20.99 14.53 -4.21
C GLN A 577 -21.60 14.74 -5.60
N THR A 578 -22.24 13.71 -6.14
CA THR A 578 -22.89 13.71 -7.46
C THR A 578 -24.02 14.74 -7.60
N ALA A 579 -24.69 15.13 -6.51
CA ALA A 579 -25.84 16.05 -6.58
C ALA A 579 -25.40 17.51 -6.80
N TRP A 580 -24.35 17.98 -6.11
CA TRP A 580 -23.85 19.34 -6.34
C TRP A 580 -22.91 19.43 -7.56
N GLU A 581 -22.26 18.33 -7.96
CA GLU A 581 -21.53 18.25 -9.23
C GLU A 581 -22.46 18.30 -10.45
N ALA A 582 -23.71 17.85 -10.33
CA ALA A 582 -24.71 18.03 -11.39
C ALA A 582 -25.13 19.51 -11.56
N VAL A 583 -25.26 20.27 -10.46
CA VAL A 583 -25.74 21.67 -10.50
C VAL A 583 -24.63 22.67 -10.82
N ILE A 584 -23.47 22.57 -10.16
CA ILE A 584 -22.27 23.42 -10.43
C ILE A 584 -21.29 22.71 -11.38
N GLY A 585 -21.80 21.81 -12.23
CA GLY A 585 -21.01 21.07 -13.20
C GLY A 585 -20.56 21.93 -14.38
N LYS A 586 -20.23 21.26 -15.49
CA LYS A 586 -19.94 21.92 -16.78
C LYS A 586 -21.03 22.94 -17.09
N ALA A 587 -20.65 24.19 -17.38
CA ALA A 587 -21.56 25.32 -17.53
C ALA A 587 -22.67 25.16 -18.60
N ASN A 588 -22.57 24.13 -19.46
CA ASN A 588 -23.53 23.82 -20.52
C ASN A 588 -24.27 22.47 -20.30
N ALA A 589 -24.26 21.92 -19.08
CA ALA A 589 -25.00 20.69 -18.76
C ALA A 589 -26.50 21.00 -18.52
N PRO A 590 -27.43 20.15 -19.00
CA PRO A 590 -28.86 20.31 -18.69
C PRO A 590 -29.10 20.32 -17.18
N GLY A 591 -29.75 21.36 -16.66
CA GLY A 591 -30.00 21.55 -15.23
C GLY A 591 -28.85 22.17 -14.43
N SER A 592 -27.76 22.61 -15.07
CA SER A 592 -26.71 23.38 -14.40
C SER A 592 -27.15 24.82 -14.10
N ARG A 593 -26.74 25.33 -12.93
CA ARG A 593 -26.95 26.73 -12.49
C ARG A 593 -25.66 27.55 -12.49
N THR A 594 -24.59 27.06 -13.12
CA THR A 594 -23.26 27.69 -13.06
C THR A 594 -23.27 29.15 -13.54
N ALA A 595 -23.93 29.46 -14.66
CA ALA A 595 -24.01 30.83 -15.18
C ALA A 595 -24.77 31.81 -14.26
N GLU A 596 -25.83 31.35 -13.60
CA GLU A 596 -26.59 32.13 -12.62
C GLU A 596 -25.76 32.41 -11.36
N ILE A 597 -25.05 31.38 -10.87
CA ILE A 597 -24.15 31.50 -9.72
C ILE A 597 -23.00 32.46 -10.02
N GLU A 598 -22.40 32.37 -11.21
CA GLU A 598 -21.35 33.29 -11.68
C GLU A 598 -21.85 34.74 -11.82
N ALA A 599 -23.06 34.95 -12.34
CA ALA A 599 -23.69 36.27 -12.40
C ALA A 599 -23.93 36.87 -11.00
N HIS A 600 -24.48 36.10 -10.07
CA HIS A 600 -24.70 36.52 -8.67
C HIS A 600 -23.36 36.75 -7.92
N HIS A 601 -22.33 35.93 -8.15
CA HIS A 601 -20.98 36.20 -7.61
C HIS A 601 -20.40 37.49 -8.16
N SER A 602 -20.58 37.75 -9.46
CA SER A 602 -20.07 38.95 -10.12
C SER A 602 -20.77 40.21 -9.61
N HIS A 603 -22.10 40.17 -9.46
CA HIS A 603 -22.92 41.28 -8.95
C HIS A 603 -22.49 41.73 -7.55
N TYR A 604 -22.09 40.80 -6.67
CA TYR A 604 -21.62 41.12 -5.30
C TYR A 604 -20.11 41.03 -5.09
N GLY A 605 -19.33 40.75 -6.16
CA GLY A 605 -17.89 40.58 -6.14
C GLY A 605 -17.38 39.45 -5.24
N LEU A 606 -18.13 38.36 -5.09
CA LEU A 606 -17.84 37.26 -4.16
C LEU A 606 -16.66 36.41 -4.64
N GLY A 607 -15.60 36.31 -3.83
CA GLY A 607 -14.38 35.56 -4.16
C GLY A 607 -14.24 34.22 -3.44
N LEU A 608 -13.30 33.38 -3.88
CA LEU A 608 -13.05 32.03 -3.35
C LEU A 608 -12.81 31.96 -1.83
N MET A 609 -12.26 33.03 -1.22
CA MET A 609 -11.96 33.09 0.22
C MET A 609 -13.09 33.70 1.07
N GLN A 610 -14.17 34.22 0.45
CA GLN A 610 -15.27 34.94 1.12
C GLN A 610 -15.89 34.17 2.30
N ASN A 611 -16.05 32.86 2.15
CA ASN A 611 -16.65 32.02 3.19
C ASN A 611 -15.70 31.72 4.37
N ARG A 612 -14.40 32.01 4.24
CA ARG A 612 -13.43 31.89 5.36
C ARG A 612 -13.51 33.10 6.27
N SER A 613 -13.47 34.32 5.70
CA SER A 613 -13.58 35.58 6.45
C SER A 613 -14.98 35.80 7.06
N ARG A 614 -16.03 35.15 6.55
CA ARG A 614 -17.35 35.15 7.18
C ARG A 614 -17.37 34.39 8.51
N ASN A 615 -16.73 33.23 8.61
CA ASN A 615 -16.82 32.36 9.81
C ASN A 615 -16.14 32.96 11.05
N THR A 616 -15.39 34.05 10.90
CA THR A 616 -14.77 34.81 11.99
C THR A 616 -15.62 35.98 12.50
N ILE A 617 -16.81 36.21 11.92
CA ILE A 617 -17.74 37.27 12.32
C ILE A 617 -18.81 36.68 13.24
N THR A 618 -18.87 37.15 14.48
CA THR A 618 -19.87 36.76 15.48
C THR A 618 -21.26 37.31 15.13
N GLY A 619 -22.33 36.62 15.55
CA GLY A 619 -23.72 37.05 15.35
C GLY A 619 -24.32 36.79 13.96
N LEU A 620 -23.58 36.25 12.99
CA LEU A 620 -24.15 35.84 11.70
C LEU A 620 -24.72 34.41 11.72
N PRO A 621 -25.84 34.14 11.02
CA PRO A 621 -26.34 32.78 10.85
C PRO A 621 -25.32 31.94 10.08
N SER A 622 -25.19 30.66 10.47
CA SER A 622 -24.24 29.75 9.83
C SER A 622 -24.59 29.52 8.35
N ILE A 623 -23.61 29.10 7.55
CA ILE A 623 -23.86 28.76 6.14
C ILE A 623 -24.87 27.61 6.01
N GLU A 624 -24.88 26.68 6.98
CA GLU A 624 -25.86 25.59 7.05
C GLU A 624 -27.27 26.11 7.38
N ASP A 625 -27.40 27.07 8.29
CA ASP A 625 -28.71 27.67 8.61
C ASP A 625 -29.25 28.52 7.48
N VAL A 626 -28.40 29.26 6.77
CA VAL A 626 -28.80 29.97 5.57
C VAL A 626 -29.29 29.00 4.50
N ALA A 627 -28.49 28.00 4.14
CA ALA A 627 -28.83 27.06 3.08
C ALA A 627 -30.08 26.19 3.38
N ASN A 628 -30.42 26.01 4.67
CA ASN A 628 -31.66 25.34 5.10
C ASN A 628 -32.85 26.31 5.35
N GLY A 629 -32.73 27.60 4.97
CA GLY A 629 -33.81 28.60 5.14
C GLY A 629 -34.10 29.01 6.59
N ARG A 630 -33.23 28.65 7.55
CA ARG A 630 -33.40 28.94 8.99
C ARG A 630 -32.93 30.35 9.40
N TRP A 631 -32.33 31.09 8.47
CA TRP A 631 -31.74 32.42 8.70
C TRP A 631 -32.74 33.54 9.07
N HIS A 632 -34.04 33.28 8.94
CA HIS A 632 -35.09 34.19 9.41
C HIS A 632 -35.30 34.18 10.94
N LYS A 633 -34.83 33.14 11.66
CA LYS A 633 -35.05 33.02 13.12
C LYS A 633 -34.09 33.86 13.97
N THR A 634 -32.87 34.10 13.51
CA THR A 634 -31.81 34.80 14.27
C THR A 634 -31.97 36.33 14.38
N ALA A 635 -33.16 36.86 14.11
CA ALA A 635 -33.45 38.31 14.18
C ALA A 635 -34.41 38.70 15.32
N GLN A 636 -34.98 37.73 16.06
CA GLN A 636 -35.93 38.00 17.16
C GLN A 636 -35.34 37.72 18.57
N ASP A 637 -34.31 36.89 18.69
CA ASP A 637 -33.73 36.49 20.00
C ASP A 637 -32.62 37.44 20.52
N SER A 638 -32.48 38.65 19.97
CA SER A 638 -31.38 39.59 20.31
C SER A 638 -31.84 40.94 20.90
N THR A 639 -33.07 41.02 21.39
CA THR A 639 -33.62 42.24 22.04
C THR A 639 -34.21 41.94 23.41
N GLU A 640 -33.39 41.41 24.33
CA GLU A 640 -33.68 41.44 25.76
C GLU A 640 -32.38 41.26 26.59
N ALA A 641 -31.70 42.37 26.85
CA ALA A 641 -30.61 42.48 27.83
C ALA A 641 -30.43 43.96 28.20
N GLU A 642 -31.24 44.43 29.15
CA GLU A 642 -31.10 45.77 29.73
C GLU A 642 -29.76 45.93 30.46
N TYR A 643 -29.12 47.08 30.32
CA TYR A 643 -28.01 47.50 31.17
C TYR A 643 -28.56 48.26 32.38
N PRO A 644 -28.26 47.87 33.64
CA PRO A 644 -28.32 48.78 34.77
C PRO A 644 -27.14 49.76 34.75
N ALA A 645 -27.34 50.92 35.38
CA ALA A 645 -26.53 52.14 35.26
C ALA A 645 -25.10 52.08 35.81
#